data_AF-A0AA39ZFY0-F1
#
_entry.id   AF-A0AA39ZFY0-F1
#
_cell.length_a   1.000
_cell.length_b   1.000
_cell.length_c   1.000
_cell.angle_alpha   90.00
_cell.angle_beta   90.00
_cell.angle_gamma   90.00
#
_symmetry.space_group_name_H-M   'P 1'
#
loop_
_entity.id
_entity.type
_entity.pdbx_description
1 polymer ?
#
loop_
_entity_poly.entity_id
_entity_poly.type
_entity_poly.pdbx_seq_one_letter_code
_entity_poly.pdbx_strand_id
1 'polypeptide(L)'
;MTTILADVSVGSGAGHLLSPWQVTTTEITEEPIDASTTKITAKIIVEQPHTFGPGDTLTFGINGDVTTNSDTYVQSFEFFADGLPSGDVQVTADAAPDAALASSQQVVLLQIGGKATRLDVTPGQTTVFNVPAGSYTVTAAELVNANETVVANARASPGQLTVVTGQSAAIAVSYTAVNKHSALNVTLQQLSSPIDNERLSVSVIDGSSGQPLSNSFLSDNNQTTALRRLPASGSAVVSTEILLNNVKYSASKTVTLSNSLIEVAITSSDVKTQDIDTTGFVELPIQVTSETTTRAGKVIPIRLQSTKSALVYSENVDISSSGSSKFSVPVAPGEYLVQVSGFLQGSVVYAVEAPTKINVSSDGSTKLSLTGRRGADLDVRGFPNFLSFGALTDLFDMEGKDLTNAKVSAIFKYAGNDGAGDPGTYLTDDPATTRTVELAAKIESKLGSGHTVLPIMISYTCNLSLGAVPDQLGSGSQHAHSFANLILSLNLAKKTGKPEVPAGYIVNADFLGETQKHGFGPDYSMPVRAPLEDALAHHSISTSVPSSITDTLKGYVTAVNWLFRTVAPEVTFAWQVNLWGGGSSTWIYSHDGSDATSPKTLAKGTADYLKRLQVYGGEWSPDFLAVDRYEADDFTQRGYVNSYCYGSFEWARFYDFCATLSLELQTPVAPWQIPASRIPSAKETVANLELEHWGSGGTYLFGDPAIGSSVDNINPTILDIKPSSLVPHKDVRGLFTAALPYDLSYPKYFDFPVRGIFSVLLGGGATTGVVTTIGKTGLWTQEKVSAYMTAPVGF
;
A
#
# COMPACT_ATOMS: atom_id res chain seq x y z
N MET A 1 13.69 -20.27 -13.19
CA MET A 1 13.14 -19.48 -14.29
C MET A 1 14.24 -18.99 -15.21
N THR A 2 14.59 -19.82 -16.17
CA THR A 2 15.06 -19.35 -17.47
C THR A 2 13.91 -19.58 -18.45
N THR A 3 13.40 -18.52 -19.05
CA THR A 3 12.37 -18.56 -20.11
C THR A 3 13.03 -18.87 -21.44
N ILE A 4 12.55 -19.85 -22.21
CA ILE A 4 12.79 -19.95 -23.68
C ILE A 4 11.54 -20.61 -24.32
N LEU A 5 10.74 -19.89 -25.11
CA LEU A 5 10.83 -19.58 -26.56
C LEU A 5 10.66 -20.81 -27.48
N ALA A 6 9.41 -21.22 -27.73
CA ALA A 6 8.95 -21.86 -28.97
C ALA A 6 7.43 -22.06 -28.91
N ASP A 7 6.77 -22.02 -30.08
CA ASP A 7 5.37 -22.40 -30.27
C ASP A 7 5.14 -23.83 -29.75
N VAL A 8 4.45 -23.95 -28.62
CA VAL A 8 3.99 -25.24 -28.09
C VAL A 8 2.52 -25.11 -27.73
N SER A 9 1.66 -25.71 -28.54
CA SER A 9 0.34 -26.14 -28.08
C SER A 9 0.48 -27.57 -27.57
N VAL A 10 0.21 -27.86 -26.29
CA VAL A 10 0.15 -29.25 -25.82
C VAL A 10 -1.21 -29.80 -26.23
N GLY A 11 -1.23 -30.58 -27.31
CA GLY A 11 -2.40 -31.39 -27.63
C GLY A 11 -2.66 -32.40 -26.51
N SER A 12 -3.64 -32.11 -25.65
CA SER A 12 -4.41 -33.07 -24.85
C SER A 12 -3.66 -34.32 -24.34
N GLY A 13 -2.61 -34.17 -23.53
CA GLY A 13 -2.07 -35.30 -22.75
C GLY A 13 -0.65 -35.11 -22.20
N ALA A 14 -0.54 -34.80 -20.91
CA ALA A 14 0.67 -35.16 -20.15
C ALA A 14 0.49 -36.62 -19.67
N GLY A 15 1.29 -37.53 -20.22
CA GLY A 15 1.32 -38.93 -19.80
C GLY A 15 2.27 -39.11 -18.61
N HIS A 16 1.91 -39.95 -17.65
CA HIS A 16 2.77 -40.31 -16.54
C HIS A 16 2.75 -41.83 -16.38
N LEU A 17 3.94 -42.42 -16.27
CA LEU A 17 4.12 -43.81 -15.86
C LEU A 17 4.95 -43.80 -14.60
N LEU A 18 4.31 -44.07 -13.46
CA LEU A 18 4.97 -44.16 -12.16
C LEU A 18 5.16 -45.64 -11.78
N SER A 19 6.26 -45.96 -11.10
CA SER A 19 6.65 -47.31 -10.72
C SER A 19 7.00 -47.36 -9.22
N PRO A 20 6.22 -48.06 -8.38
CA PRO A 20 4.96 -48.74 -8.72
C PRO A 20 3.88 -47.76 -9.16
N TRP A 21 2.89 -48.25 -9.92
CA TRP A 21 1.78 -47.42 -10.43
C TRP A 21 1.10 -46.66 -9.29
N GLN A 22 0.91 -45.36 -9.49
CA GLN A 22 0.17 -44.49 -8.59
C GLN A 22 -1.03 -43.91 -9.31
N VAL A 23 -2.10 -43.66 -8.57
CA VAL A 23 -3.19 -42.82 -9.04
C VAL A 23 -2.67 -41.39 -9.09
N THR A 24 -2.79 -40.74 -10.25
CA THR A 24 -2.49 -39.32 -10.36
C THR A 24 -3.62 -38.57 -11.05
N THR A 25 -3.75 -37.29 -10.71
CA THR A 25 -4.56 -36.32 -11.44
C THR A 25 -3.62 -35.26 -12.01
N THR A 26 -3.95 -34.72 -13.19
CA THR A 26 -3.12 -33.69 -13.83
C THR A 26 -3.95 -32.45 -14.11
N GLU A 27 -3.47 -31.31 -13.64
CA GLU A 27 -4.00 -29.99 -13.97
C GLU A 27 -3.04 -29.33 -14.95
N ILE A 28 -3.54 -28.91 -16.11
CA ILE A 28 -2.72 -28.20 -17.12
C ILE A 28 -3.28 -26.80 -17.27
N THR A 29 -2.43 -25.79 -17.11
CA THR A 29 -2.74 -24.40 -17.47
C THR A 29 -1.83 -23.94 -18.59
N GLU A 30 -2.41 -23.24 -19.55
CA GLU A 30 -1.71 -22.62 -20.67
C GLU A 30 -1.86 -21.10 -20.55
N GLU A 31 -0.74 -20.40 -20.53
CA GLU A 31 -0.67 -18.95 -20.38
C GLU A 31 0.13 -18.39 -21.58
N PRO A 32 -0.53 -17.76 -22.56
CA PRO A 32 0.16 -17.08 -23.65
C PRO A 32 1.03 -15.96 -23.09
N ILE A 33 2.34 -16.02 -23.29
CA ILE A 33 3.29 -14.98 -22.90
C ILE A 33 3.36 -13.91 -24.00
N ASP A 34 3.41 -14.34 -25.26
CA ASP A 34 3.38 -13.50 -26.45
C ASP A 34 2.85 -14.27 -27.67
N ALA A 35 2.90 -13.65 -28.86
CA ALA A 35 2.38 -14.22 -30.11
C ALA A 35 3.09 -15.52 -30.57
N SER A 36 4.20 -15.88 -29.95
CA SER A 36 5.06 -17.03 -30.29
C SER A 36 5.46 -17.89 -29.09
N THR A 37 4.98 -17.55 -27.89
CA THR A 37 5.42 -18.18 -26.64
C THR A 37 4.24 -18.43 -25.72
N THR A 38 4.09 -19.67 -25.28
CA THR A 38 3.07 -20.09 -24.32
C THR A 38 3.77 -20.78 -23.15
N LYS A 39 3.49 -20.33 -21.92
CA LYS A 39 3.88 -21.04 -20.72
C LYS A 39 2.86 -22.11 -20.43
N ILE A 40 3.33 -23.33 -20.22
CA ILE A 40 2.47 -24.45 -19.88
C ILE A 40 2.87 -24.95 -18.51
N THR A 41 1.93 -24.94 -17.58
CA THR A 41 2.13 -25.49 -16.24
C THR A 41 1.32 -26.77 -16.14
N ALA A 42 2.01 -27.91 -16.03
CA ALA A 42 1.39 -29.19 -15.75
C ALA A 42 1.66 -29.58 -14.30
N LYS A 43 0.63 -29.55 -13.46
CA LYS A 43 0.70 -30.01 -12.08
C LYS A 43 0.20 -31.45 -12.00
N ILE A 44 1.09 -32.36 -11.64
CA ILE A 44 0.78 -33.78 -11.45
C ILE A 44 0.60 -34.01 -9.96
N ILE A 45 -0.63 -34.31 -9.55
CA ILE A 45 -1.00 -34.60 -8.17
C ILE A 45 -0.99 -36.12 -8.02
N VAL A 46 -0.10 -36.64 -7.18
CA VAL A 46 -0.04 -38.07 -6.86
C VAL A 46 -0.81 -38.30 -5.56
N GLU A 47 -1.82 -39.18 -5.56
CA GLU A 47 -2.71 -39.37 -4.39
C GLU A 47 -1.99 -39.93 -3.16
N GLN A 48 -0.90 -40.67 -3.36
CA GLN A 48 -0.04 -41.19 -2.30
C GLN A 48 1.38 -40.63 -2.45
N PRO A 49 2.14 -40.47 -1.35
CA PRO A 49 3.53 -40.04 -1.42
C PRO A 49 4.33 -40.92 -2.38
N HIS A 50 4.93 -40.29 -3.40
CA HIS A 50 5.72 -40.97 -4.42
C HIS A 50 7.07 -40.28 -4.60
N THR A 51 8.15 -41.07 -4.52
CA THR A 51 9.50 -40.58 -4.81
C THR A 51 9.83 -40.92 -6.24
N PHE A 52 10.02 -39.91 -7.08
CA PHE A 52 10.36 -40.11 -8.48
C PHE A 52 11.71 -40.84 -8.63
N GLY A 53 11.70 -41.95 -9.35
CA GLY A 53 12.88 -42.77 -9.64
C GLY A 53 13.20 -42.87 -11.14
N PRO A 54 14.35 -43.46 -11.52
CA PRO A 54 14.76 -43.57 -12.93
C PRO A 54 13.83 -44.40 -13.82
N GLY A 55 12.93 -45.19 -13.24
CA GLY A 55 11.91 -45.95 -13.95
C GLY A 55 10.60 -45.18 -14.19
N ASP A 56 10.46 -43.99 -13.59
CA ASP A 56 9.31 -43.13 -13.81
C ASP A 56 9.48 -42.33 -15.08
N THR A 57 8.42 -42.18 -15.85
CA THR A 57 8.43 -41.42 -17.09
C THR A 57 7.32 -40.37 -17.06
N LEU A 58 7.71 -39.12 -17.29
CA LEU A 58 6.78 -38.03 -17.59
C LEU A 58 6.89 -37.72 -19.08
N THR A 59 5.78 -37.79 -19.79
CA THR A 59 5.71 -37.58 -21.24
C THR A 59 4.87 -36.35 -21.51
N PHE A 60 5.48 -35.35 -22.13
CA PHE A 60 4.81 -34.13 -22.56
C PHE A 60 4.76 -34.11 -24.09
N GLY A 61 3.56 -34.01 -24.66
CA GLY A 61 3.41 -33.82 -26.10
C GLY A 61 3.80 -32.41 -26.49
N ILE A 62 4.81 -32.26 -27.35
CA ILE A 62 5.23 -30.96 -27.89
C ILE A 62 4.84 -30.87 -29.37
N ASN A 63 4.22 -29.75 -29.77
CA ASN A 63 3.80 -29.50 -31.15
C ASN A 63 4.78 -28.56 -31.86
N GLY A 64 6.06 -28.95 -31.93
CA GLY A 64 7.14 -28.17 -32.54
C GLY A 64 8.16 -29.05 -33.27
N ASP A 65 8.99 -28.46 -34.15
CA ASP A 65 10.02 -29.20 -34.89
C ASP A 65 11.24 -29.51 -33.99
N VAL A 66 11.30 -30.75 -33.51
CA VAL A 66 12.39 -31.28 -32.70
C VAL A 66 13.58 -31.81 -33.50
N THR A 67 13.50 -31.82 -34.84
CA THR A 67 14.55 -32.39 -35.68
C THR A 67 15.74 -31.45 -35.90
N THR A 68 15.55 -30.14 -35.66
CA THR A 68 16.55 -29.10 -35.92
C THR A 68 16.98 -28.29 -34.69
N ASN A 69 16.18 -28.27 -33.60
CA ASN A 69 16.45 -27.46 -32.41
C ASN A 69 15.99 -28.12 -31.09
N SER A 70 16.42 -29.35 -30.84
CA SER A 70 16.01 -30.13 -29.64
C SER A 70 16.41 -29.48 -28.31
N ASP A 71 17.56 -28.80 -28.26
CA ASP A 71 18.11 -28.24 -27.01
C ASP A 71 17.25 -27.13 -26.42
N THR A 72 16.59 -26.34 -27.29
CA THR A 72 15.66 -25.27 -26.90
C THR A 72 14.46 -25.85 -26.11
N TYR A 73 13.94 -27.00 -26.53
CA TYR A 73 12.84 -27.68 -25.83
C TYR A 73 13.30 -28.42 -24.58
N VAL A 74 14.51 -29.00 -24.56
CA VAL A 74 15.04 -29.66 -23.37
C VAL A 74 15.28 -28.63 -22.24
N GLN A 75 15.73 -27.43 -22.60
CA GLN A 75 16.00 -26.35 -21.65
C GLN A 75 14.74 -25.60 -21.17
N SER A 76 13.56 -25.85 -21.76
CA SER A 76 12.32 -25.16 -21.40
C SER A 76 11.51 -25.82 -20.27
N PHE A 77 11.90 -27.03 -19.82
CA PHE A 77 11.23 -27.72 -18.71
C PHE A 77 11.84 -27.33 -17.36
N GLU A 78 10.98 -26.85 -16.44
CA GLU A 78 11.30 -26.71 -15.01
C GLU A 78 10.41 -27.65 -14.19
N PHE A 79 11.00 -28.40 -13.26
CA PHE A 79 10.29 -29.32 -12.39
C PHE A 79 10.24 -28.80 -10.96
N PHE A 80 9.07 -28.86 -10.36
CA PHE A 80 8.85 -28.59 -8.94
C PHE A 80 8.22 -29.82 -8.30
N ALA A 81 8.63 -30.13 -7.07
CA ALA A 81 8.09 -31.23 -6.28
C ALA A 81 8.00 -30.80 -4.81
N ASP A 82 7.15 -31.49 -4.05
CA ASP A 82 7.00 -31.27 -2.60
C ASP A 82 8.32 -31.49 -1.84
N GLY A 83 9.21 -32.33 -2.38
CA GLY A 83 10.58 -32.51 -1.93
C GLY A 83 11.52 -32.70 -3.12
N LEU A 84 12.55 -31.87 -3.22
CA LEU A 84 13.58 -32.01 -4.25
C LEU A 84 14.67 -32.98 -3.77
N PRO A 85 15.29 -33.75 -4.69
CA PRO A 85 16.49 -34.50 -4.39
C PRO A 85 17.54 -33.55 -3.78
N SER A 86 18.07 -33.93 -2.61
CA SER A 86 18.93 -33.06 -1.81
C SER A 86 20.28 -33.71 -1.53
N GLY A 87 21.31 -32.91 -1.41
CA GLY A 87 22.57 -33.29 -0.79
C GLY A 87 22.76 -32.59 0.55
N ASP A 88 23.72 -33.07 1.32
CA ASP A 88 24.12 -32.39 2.56
C ASP A 88 25.17 -31.34 2.22
N VAL A 89 25.00 -30.13 2.74
CA VAL A 89 26.00 -29.06 2.65
C VAL A 89 26.55 -28.82 4.05
N GLN A 90 27.80 -29.19 4.24
CA GLN A 90 28.54 -28.93 5.47
C GLN A 90 29.16 -27.54 5.38
N VAL A 91 28.71 -26.63 6.23
CA VAL A 91 29.29 -25.29 6.32
C VAL A 91 30.12 -25.20 7.58
N THR A 92 31.43 -25.04 7.41
CA THR A 92 32.40 -24.85 8.49
C THR A 92 32.79 -23.39 8.56
N ALA A 93 32.42 -22.71 9.62
CA ALA A 93 32.87 -21.35 9.88
C ALA A 93 34.07 -21.36 10.83
N ASP A 94 35.11 -20.58 10.49
CA ASP A 94 36.23 -20.32 11.40
C ASP A 94 35.71 -19.78 12.75
N ALA A 95 36.53 -19.88 13.81
CA ALA A 95 36.19 -19.24 15.07
C ALA A 95 36.04 -17.71 14.88
N ALA A 96 35.12 -17.09 15.63
CA ALA A 96 34.93 -15.65 15.59
C ALA A 96 36.27 -14.93 15.86
N PRO A 97 36.67 -13.95 15.03
CA PRO A 97 37.99 -13.31 15.12
C PRO A 97 38.13 -12.34 16.32
N ASP A 98 37.03 -12.05 17.02
CA ASP A 98 37.00 -11.24 18.24
C ASP A 98 35.89 -11.78 19.16
N ALA A 99 36.11 -11.73 20.49
CA ALA A 99 35.16 -12.23 21.47
C ALA A 99 33.78 -11.53 21.40
N ALA A 100 33.74 -10.27 20.94
CA ALA A 100 32.49 -9.54 20.74
C ALA A 100 31.61 -10.11 19.61
N LEU A 101 32.18 -10.95 18.75
CA LEU A 101 31.48 -11.63 17.65
C LEU A 101 31.15 -13.09 17.98
N ALA A 102 31.50 -13.59 19.17
CA ALA A 102 31.34 -15.01 19.53
C ALA A 102 29.87 -15.45 19.58
N SER A 103 28.94 -14.53 19.88
CA SER A 103 27.49 -14.77 19.88
C SER A 103 26.81 -14.38 18.57
N SER A 104 27.55 -13.86 17.59
CA SER A 104 27.01 -13.50 16.28
C SER A 104 26.78 -14.74 15.42
N GLN A 105 25.78 -14.69 14.56
CA GLN A 105 25.48 -15.76 13.62
C GLN A 105 26.08 -15.44 12.25
N GLN A 106 26.81 -16.39 11.67
CA GLN A 106 27.31 -16.28 10.31
C GLN A 106 26.20 -16.63 9.32
N VAL A 107 25.98 -15.77 8.34
CA VAL A 107 25.02 -16.03 7.26
C VAL A 107 25.77 -16.40 5.98
N VAL A 108 25.42 -17.54 5.40
CA VAL A 108 25.87 -17.96 4.06
C VAL A 108 24.65 -18.01 3.14
N LEU A 109 24.79 -17.46 1.94
CA LEU A 109 23.73 -17.45 0.93
C LEU A 109 24.16 -18.35 -0.24
N LEU A 110 23.30 -19.32 -0.56
CA LEU A 110 23.41 -20.15 -1.77
C LEU A 110 22.43 -19.65 -2.81
N GLN A 111 22.92 -19.31 -4.00
CA GLN A 111 22.10 -18.71 -5.06
C GLN A 111 22.06 -19.61 -6.29
N ILE A 112 20.85 -19.97 -6.74
CA ILE A 112 20.61 -20.72 -7.98
C ILE A 112 19.40 -20.12 -8.71
N GLY A 113 19.55 -19.80 -10.01
CA GLY A 113 18.45 -19.32 -10.85
C GLY A 113 17.66 -18.12 -10.29
N GLY A 114 18.33 -17.20 -9.57
CA GLY A 114 17.70 -16.03 -8.93
C GLY A 114 17.10 -16.27 -7.54
N LYS A 115 17.06 -17.51 -7.04
CA LYS A 115 16.60 -17.86 -5.68
C LYS A 115 17.80 -17.94 -4.73
N ALA A 116 17.67 -17.33 -3.54
CA ALA A 116 18.68 -17.39 -2.49
C ALA A 116 18.21 -18.25 -1.31
N THR A 117 18.98 -19.27 -0.93
CA THR A 117 18.79 -20.06 0.28
C THR A 117 19.73 -19.52 1.37
N ARG A 118 19.15 -19.12 2.50
CA ARG A 118 19.89 -18.63 3.67
C ARG A 118 20.29 -19.80 4.58
N LEU A 119 21.58 -19.90 4.88
CA LEU A 119 22.14 -20.87 5.82
C LEU A 119 22.77 -20.10 6.98
N ASP A 120 22.32 -20.40 8.20
CA ASP A 120 22.77 -19.72 9.40
C ASP A 120 23.70 -20.62 10.24
N VAL A 121 24.96 -20.21 10.40
CA VAL A 121 26.05 -21.01 10.98
C VAL A 121 26.60 -20.32 12.21
N THR A 122 26.94 -21.08 13.25
CA THR A 122 27.63 -20.52 14.41
C THR A 122 29.14 -20.47 14.14
N PRO A 123 29.82 -19.33 14.33
CA PRO A 123 31.27 -19.25 14.20
C PRO A 123 32.00 -20.31 15.05
N GLY A 124 33.03 -20.92 14.49
CA GLY A 124 33.81 -22.00 15.12
C GLY A 124 33.14 -23.37 15.09
N GLN A 125 32.02 -23.51 14.39
CA GLN A 125 31.28 -24.77 14.27
C GLN A 125 31.14 -25.19 12.80
N THR A 126 30.92 -26.48 12.62
CA THR A 126 30.42 -27.05 11.36
C THR A 126 28.94 -27.34 11.52
N THR A 127 28.12 -26.80 10.63
CA THR A 127 26.67 -27.09 10.58
C THR A 127 26.34 -27.76 9.27
N VAL A 128 25.50 -28.80 9.32
CA VAL A 128 25.07 -29.56 8.14
C VAL A 128 23.66 -29.13 7.78
N PHE A 129 23.46 -28.74 6.52
CA PHE A 129 22.17 -28.36 5.97
C PHE A 129 21.78 -29.33 4.86
N ASN A 130 20.50 -29.67 4.80
CA ASN A 130 19.97 -30.40 3.66
C ASN A 130 19.56 -29.39 2.59
N VAL A 131 20.21 -29.44 1.41
CA VAL A 131 20.05 -28.46 0.34
C VAL A 131 19.67 -29.18 -0.95
N PRO A 132 18.70 -28.69 -1.74
CA PRO A 132 18.38 -29.27 -3.04
C PRO A 132 19.61 -29.40 -3.94
N ALA A 133 19.69 -30.48 -4.72
CA ALA A 133 20.74 -30.68 -5.69
C ALA A 133 20.73 -29.56 -6.74
N GLY A 134 21.91 -29.10 -7.16
CA GLY A 134 22.05 -27.99 -8.09
C GLY A 134 23.41 -27.30 -7.99
N SER A 135 23.69 -26.38 -8.91
CA SER A 135 24.90 -25.56 -8.91
C SER A 135 24.59 -24.16 -8.37
N TYR A 136 25.25 -23.79 -7.28
CA TYR A 136 25.01 -22.58 -6.52
C TYR A 136 26.20 -21.63 -6.58
N THR A 137 25.92 -20.33 -6.65
CA THR A 137 26.87 -19.29 -6.24
C THR A 137 26.81 -19.14 -4.72
N VAL A 138 27.96 -19.06 -4.06
CA VAL A 138 28.07 -19.01 -2.60
C VAL A 138 28.63 -17.66 -2.17
N THR A 139 27.92 -16.98 -1.26
CA THR A 139 28.41 -15.75 -0.62
C THR A 139 28.24 -15.82 0.90
N ALA A 140 29.02 -15.04 1.63
CA ALA A 140 28.91 -14.93 3.09
C ALA A 140 28.70 -13.46 3.47
N ALA A 141 27.73 -13.19 4.34
CA ALA A 141 27.52 -11.86 4.89
C ALA A 141 28.62 -11.51 5.92
N GLU A 142 28.84 -10.22 6.16
CA GLU A 142 29.70 -9.76 7.26
C GLU A 142 29.26 -10.36 8.60
N LEU A 143 30.23 -10.73 9.44
CA LEU A 143 29.96 -11.11 10.83
C LEU A 143 29.97 -9.84 11.68
N VAL A 144 28.81 -9.50 12.25
CA VAL A 144 28.61 -8.27 13.01
C VAL A 144 28.03 -8.57 14.38
N ASN A 145 28.41 -7.80 15.41
CA ASN A 145 27.70 -7.85 16.69
C ASN A 145 26.40 -7.04 16.62
N ALA A 146 25.53 -7.19 17.62
CA ALA A 146 24.19 -6.58 17.63
C ALA A 146 24.16 -5.05 17.42
N ASN A 147 25.25 -4.36 17.77
CA ASN A 147 25.37 -2.91 17.67
C ASN A 147 26.32 -2.45 16.54
N GLU A 148 26.80 -3.37 15.71
CA GLU A 148 27.76 -3.12 14.62
C GLU A 148 29.02 -2.33 15.08
N THR A 149 29.44 -2.50 16.33
CA THR A 149 30.66 -1.88 16.88
C THR A 149 31.90 -2.73 16.62
N VAL A 150 31.71 -4.00 16.28
CA VAL A 150 32.75 -4.92 15.83
C VAL A 150 32.21 -5.63 14.59
N VAL A 151 32.97 -5.57 13.50
CA VAL A 151 32.60 -6.11 12.19
C VAL A 151 33.78 -6.86 11.60
N ALA A 152 33.54 -8.06 11.06
CA ALA A 152 34.52 -8.79 10.27
C ALA A 152 33.91 -9.14 8.90
N ASN A 153 34.61 -8.83 7.80
CA ASN A 153 34.20 -9.36 6.51
C ASN A 153 34.37 -10.88 6.51
N ALA A 154 33.38 -11.58 5.98
CA ALA A 154 33.41 -13.03 5.80
C ALA A 154 33.66 -13.37 4.33
N ARG A 155 34.35 -14.48 4.09
CA ARG A 155 34.56 -15.04 2.75
C ARG A 155 34.19 -16.52 2.76
N ALA A 156 33.24 -16.89 1.90
CA ALA A 156 32.92 -18.29 1.65
C ALA A 156 33.82 -18.86 0.54
N SER A 157 34.25 -20.10 0.71
CA SER A 157 34.98 -20.88 -0.28
C SER A 157 34.47 -22.32 -0.30
N PRO A 158 34.21 -22.92 -1.48
CA PRO A 158 34.32 -22.31 -2.80
C PRO A 158 33.21 -21.27 -3.04
N GLY A 159 33.45 -20.29 -3.91
CA GLY A 159 32.43 -19.32 -4.33
C GLY A 159 31.36 -19.91 -5.28
N GLN A 160 31.56 -21.16 -5.72
CA GLN A 160 30.64 -21.95 -6.52
C GLN A 160 30.57 -23.36 -5.92
N LEU A 161 29.38 -23.88 -5.71
CA LEU A 161 29.15 -25.18 -5.09
C LEU A 161 28.14 -26.00 -5.88
N THR A 162 28.50 -27.22 -6.27
CA THR A 162 27.54 -28.18 -6.82
C THR A 162 27.11 -29.14 -5.71
N VAL A 163 25.82 -29.16 -5.42
CA VAL A 163 25.19 -30.11 -4.50
C VAL A 163 24.64 -31.27 -5.32
N VAL A 164 25.01 -32.49 -4.97
CA VAL A 164 24.57 -33.72 -5.65
C VAL A 164 23.71 -34.52 -4.68
N THR A 165 22.61 -35.09 -5.18
CA THR A 165 21.68 -35.91 -4.41
C THR A 165 22.39 -37.00 -3.61
N GLY A 166 22.14 -37.04 -2.30
CA GLY A 166 22.70 -38.04 -1.39
C GLY A 166 24.22 -37.93 -1.14
N GLN A 167 24.87 -36.90 -1.69
CA GLN A 167 26.29 -36.61 -1.43
C GLN A 167 26.45 -35.42 -0.50
N SER A 168 27.64 -35.30 0.08
CA SER A 168 28.02 -34.14 0.88
C SER A 168 28.91 -33.18 0.10
N ALA A 169 28.56 -31.90 0.18
CA ALA A 169 29.35 -30.76 -0.31
C ALA A 169 29.84 -29.95 0.90
N ALA A 170 30.93 -29.19 0.74
CA ALA A 170 31.51 -28.42 1.85
C ALA A 170 31.75 -26.95 1.48
N ILE A 171 31.45 -26.06 2.42
CA ILE A 171 31.77 -24.63 2.36
C ILE A 171 32.60 -24.29 3.60
N ALA A 172 33.73 -23.63 3.40
CA ALA A 172 34.49 -23.00 4.46
C ALA A 172 34.20 -21.49 4.49
N VAL A 173 33.94 -20.94 5.67
CA VAL A 173 33.81 -19.49 5.88
C VAL A 173 34.98 -19.00 6.71
N SER A 174 35.71 -18.04 6.17
CA SER A 174 36.86 -17.41 6.83
C SER A 174 36.60 -15.93 7.10
N TYR A 175 37.26 -15.40 8.12
CA TYR A 175 37.09 -14.01 8.55
C TYR A 175 38.34 -13.16 8.31
N THR A 176 38.11 -11.90 7.94
CA THR A 176 39.14 -10.87 7.95
C THR A 176 39.37 -10.33 9.37
N ALA A 177 40.43 -9.54 9.55
CA ALA A 177 40.65 -8.80 10.80
C ALA A 177 39.45 -7.89 11.12
N VAL A 178 39.14 -7.74 12.40
CA VAL A 178 37.99 -6.94 12.84
C VAL A 178 38.21 -5.45 12.60
N ASN A 179 37.18 -4.80 12.06
CA ASN A 179 37.02 -3.37 12.09
C ASN A 179 36.20 -2.99 13.33
N LYS A 180 36.67 -2.00 14.08
CA LYS A 180 35.98 -1.49 15.25
C LYS A 180 35.35 -0.14 14.95
N HIS A 181 34.17 0.06 15.50
CA HIS A 181 33.35 1.23 15.28
C HIS A 181 32.66 1.65 16.58
N SER A 182 32.25 2.91 16.64
CA SER A 182 31.33 3.38 17.67
C SER A 182 29.88 3.28 17.19
N ALA A 183 28.94 3.24 18.13
CA ALA A 183 27.52 3.34 17.86
C ALA A 183 26.88 4.35 18.82
N LEU A 184 25.91 5.12 18.35
CA LEU A 184 25.10 6.00 19.19
C LEU A 184 23.65 5.55 19.16
N ASN A 185 22.99 5.61 20.30
CA ASN A 185 21.54 5.71 20.38
C ASN A 185 21.22 7.11 20.86
N VAL A 186 20.65 7.93 19.96
CA VAL A 186 20.32 9.32 20.24
C VAL A 186 18.84 9.41 20.58
N THR A 187 18.53 9.81 21.81
CA THR A 187 17.17 9.99 22.30
C THR A 187 16.87 11.46 22.50
N LEU A 188 15.85 11.97 21.82
CA LEU A 188 15.17 13.19 22.23
C LEU A 188 14.14 12.80 23.29
N GLN A 189 14.38 13.13 24.56
CA GLN A 189 13.39 12.88 25.60
C GLN A 189 12.19 13.82 25.44
N GLN A 190 11.15 13.62 26.25
CA GLN A 190 10.07 14.59 26.35
C GLN A 190 10.62 15.98 26.72
N LEU A 191 10.60 16.89 25.76
CA LEU A 191 10.95 18.28 25.98
C LEU A 191 9.78 19.04 26.61
N SER A 192 10.09 20.18 27.23
CA SER A 192 9.11 21.06 27.84
C SER A 192 8.50 22.02 26.80
N SER A 193 7.28 22.48 27.09
CA SER A 193 6.61 23.52 26.30
C SER A 193 7.52 24.74 26.11
N PRO A 194 7.52 25.38 24.92
CA PRO A 194 6.59 25.19 23.80
C PRO A 194 7.06 24.21 22.71
N ILE A 195 8.18 23.50 22.90
CA ILE A 195 8.75 22.58 21.90
C ILE A 195 8.46 21.10 22.22
N ASP A 196 7.51 20.85 23.10
CA ASP A 196 7.09 19.52 23.59
C ASP A 196 6.35 18.68 22.55
N ASN A 197 5.86 19.31 21.48
CA ASN A 197 5.19 18.66 20.34
C ASN A 197 5.91 18.88 19.01
N GLU A 198 7.14 19.40 19.05
CA GLU A 198 7.92 19.70 17.87
C GLU A 198 8.73 18.48 17.40
N ARG A 199 8.77 18.27 16.09
CA ARG A 199 9.70 17.34 15.46
C ARG A 199 10.97 18.09 15.09
N LEU A 200 12.10 17.67 15.66
CA LEU A 200 13.34 18.42 15.60
C LEU A 200 14.36 17.78 14.66
N SER A 201 15.08 18.62 13.91
CA SER A 201 16.22 18.17 13.12
C SER A 201 17.42 17.98 14.04
N VAL A 202 17.98 16.77 14.05
CA VAL A 202 19.15 16.38 14.83
C VAL A 202 20.33 16.22 13.89
N SER A 203 21.43 16.90 14.22
CA SER A 203 22.72 16.80 13.54
C SER A 203 23.74 16.12 14.44
N VAL A 204 24.52 15.20 13.86
CA VAL A 204 25.64 14.54 14.53
C VAL A 204 26.91 14.79 13.72
N ILE A 205 27.80 15.59 14.29
CA ILE A 205 29.05 16.01 13.65
C ILE A 205 30.25 15.55 14.48
N ASP A 206 31.40 15.45 13.82
CA ASP A 206 32.67 15.21 14.48
C ASP A 206 33.08 16.48 15.23
N GLY A 207 33.32 16.34 16.53
CA GLY A 207 33.59 17.48 17.41
C GLY A 207 34.91 18.20 17.13
N SER A 208 35.81 17.60 16.35
CA SER A 208 37.11 18.20 16.03
C SER A 208 37.12 18.88 14.65
N SER A 209 36.53 18.24 13.66
CA SER A 209 36.54 18.68 12.25
C SER A 209 35.27 19.41 11.83
N GLY A 210 34.19 19.28 12.61
CA GLY A 210 32.86 19.80 12.27
C GLY A 210 32.17 19.06 11.13
N GLN A 211 32.78 17.98 10.61
CA GLN A 211 32.21 17.22 9.50
C GLN A 211 31.05 16.34 9.97
N PRO A 212 30.00 16.15 9.16
CA PRO A 212 28.91 15.24 9.49
C PRO A 212 29.42 13.81 9.71
N LEU A 213 29.06 13.21 10.85
CA LEU A 213 29.26 11.78 11.11
C LEU A 213 28.07 10.94 10.63
N SER A 214 26.92 11.58 10.47
CA SER A 214 25.73 11.03 9.82
C SER A 214 25.00 12.14 9.08
N ASN A 215 24.09 11.77 8.18
CA ASN A 215 23.08 12.71 7.70
C ASN A 215 22.25 13.20 8.89
N SER A 216 21.77 14.45 8.83
CA SER A 216 20.78 14.94 9.78
C SER A 216 19.49 14.14 9.65
N PHE A 217 18.79 13.93 10.75
CA PHE A 217 17.52 13.20 10.79
C PHE A 217 16.50 13.95 11.61
N LEU A 218 15.22 13.75 11.31
CA LEU A 218 14.11 14.30 12.08
C LEU A 218 13.74 13.33 13.20
N SER A 219 13.66 13.82 14.43
CA SER A 219 13.29 13.04 15.61
C SER A 219 12.13 13.69 16.34
N ASP A 220 11.14 12.87 16.68
CA ASP A 220 10.07 13.24 17.61
C ASP A 220 10.55 13.15 19.06
N ASN A 221 9.77 13.71 19.98
CA ASN A 221 10.00 13.52 21.40
C ASN A 221 9.75 12.06 21.82
N ASN A 222 10.52 11.58 22.78
CA ASN A 222 10.61 10.18 23.24
C ASN A 222 11.05 9.17 22.16
N GLN A 223 11.68 9.65 21.09
CA GLN A 223 12.20 8.79 20.04
C GLN A 223 13.70 8.53 20.22
N THR A 224 14.12 7.28 20.01
CA THR A 224 15.54 6.89 19.93
C THR A 224 15.92 6.55 18.49
N THR A 225 16.95 7.23 17.97
CA THR A 225 17.55 6.95 16.67
C THR A 225 18.89 6.25 16.83
N ALA A 226 19.03 5.10 16.19
CA ALA A 226 20.25 4.29 16.18
C ALA A 226 21.20 4.73 15.07
N LEU A 227 22.41 5.14 15.42
CA LEU A 227 23.53 5.38 14.51
C LEU A 227 24.60 4.31 14.71
N ARG A 228 25.08 3.73 13.62
CA ARG A 228 25.97 2.56 13.61
C ARG A 228 27.20 2.82 12.75
N ARG A 229 28.27 2.07 12.98
CA ARG A 229 29.54 2.16 12.23
C ARG A 229 30.22 3.54 12.24
N LEU A 230 30.06 4.31 13.32
CA LEU A 230 30.73 5.61 13.49
C LEU A 230 32.24 5.41 13.73
N PRO A 231 33.07 6.47 13.62
CA PRO A 231 34.50 6.36 13.90
C PRO A 231 34.80 5.70 15.25
N ALA A 232 35.80 4.82 15.28
CA ALA A 232 36.19 3.99 16.43
C ALA A 232 36.58 4.78 17.70
N SER A 233 36.95 6.04 17.52
CA SER A 233 37.41 6.95 18.56
C SER A 233 37.21 8.40 18.12
N GLY A 234 37.37 9.35 19.03
CA GLY A 234 37.19 10.78 18.78
C GLY A 234 36.02 11.33 19.59
N SER A 235 35.35 12.35 19.07
CA SER A 235 34.20 12.96 19.73
C SER A 235 33.10 13.24 18.72
N ALA A 236 31.85 13.03 19.11
CA ALA A 236 30.68 13.45 18.36
C ALA A 236 29.95 14.57 19.10
N VAL A 237 29.42 15.53 18.36
CA VAL A 237 28.51 16.56 18.88
C VAL A 237 27.13 16.30 18.30
N VAL A 238 26.19 15.95 19.17
CA VAL A 238 24.78 15.80 18.84
C VAL A 238 24.10 17.13 19.14
N SER A 239 23.41 17.70 18.16
CA SER A 239 22.77 19.02 18.33
C SER A 239 21.43 19.12 17.62
N THR A 240 20.59 20.01 18.11
CA THR A 240 19.29 20.33 17.51
C THR A 240 18.94 21.80 17.72
N GLU A 241 18.17 22.36 16.79
CA GLU A 241 17.76 23.76 16.81
C GLU A 241 16.39 23.95 16.12
N ILE A 242 15.58 24.87 16.68
CA ILE A 242 14.36 25.38 16.06
C ILE A 242 14.15 26.87 16.40
N LEU A 243 13.69 27.66 15.44
CA LEU A 243 13.21 29.03 15.64
C LEU A 243 11.69 29.04 15.67
N LEU A 244 11.11 29.01 16.87
CA LEU A 244 9.66 28.95 17.06
C LEU A 244 9.17 30.22 17.75
N ASN A 245 8.18 30.90 17.17
CA ASN A 245 7.52 32.07 17.76
C ASN A 245 8.51 33.15 18.25
N ASN A 246 9.49 33.50 17.40
CA ASN A 246 10.55 34.47 17.66
C ASN A 246 11.56 34.10 18.78
N VAL A 247 11.58 32.82 19.20
CA VAL A 247 12.56 32.31 20.15
C VAL A 247 13.35 31.17 19.51
N LYS A 248 14.68 31.25 19.63
CA LYS A 248 15.60 30.18 19.25
C LYS A 248 15.75 29.20 20.39
N TYR A 249 15.40 27.95 20.14
CA TYR A 249 15.64 26.82 21.04
C TYR A 249 16.77 25.98 20.46
N SER A 250 17.84 25.79 21.21
CA SER A 250 18.96 24.94 20.77
C SER A 250 19.47 24.06 21.90
N ALA A 251 19.85 22.83 21.57
CA ALA A 251 20.51 21.91 22.49
C ALA A 251 21.72 21.29 21.80
N SER A 252 22.78 21.02 22.57
CA SER A 252 23.99 20.39 22.07
C SER A 252 24.66 19.57 23.16
N LYS A 253 25.13 18.38 22.80
CA LYS A 253 25.80 17.44 23.71
C LYS A 253 27.00 16.82 23.01
N THR A 254 28.15 16.94 23.66
CA THR A 254 29.39 16.31 23.18
C THR A 254 29.56 14.95 23.87
N VAL A 255 29.88 13.93 23.08
CA VAL A 255 30.14 12.57 23.57
C VAL A 255 31.46 12.05 23.03
N THR A 256 32.18 11.30 23.85
CA THR A 256 33.43 10.65 23.44
C THR A 256 33.10 9.34 22.75
N LEU A 257 33.58 9.17 21.52
CA LEU A 257 33.40 7.94 20.75
C LEU A 257 34.33 6.85 21.28
N SER A 258 33.78 5.64 21.39
CA SER A 258 34.47 4.44 21.81
C SER A 258 33.86 3.23 21.10
N ASN A 259 34.61 2.13 21.00
CA ASN A 259 34.22 0.87 20.34
C ASN A 259 33.05 0.12 21.04
N SER A 260 31.99 0.84 21.40
CA SER A 260 30.83 0.41 22.17
C SER A 260 29.61 1.22 21.74
N LEU A 261 28.43 0.77 22.17
CA LEU A 261 27.22 1.58 22.10
C LEU A 261 27.27 2.68 23.16
N ILE A 262 26.88 3.89 22.78
CA ILE A 262 26.78 5.06 23.66
C ILE A 262 25.35 5.59 23.59
N GLU A 263 24.73 5.73 24.74
CA GLU A 263 23.39 6.32 24.88
C GLU A 263 23.51 7.85 25.05
N VAL A 264 22.83 8.61 24.20
CA VAL A 264 22.87 10.07 24.20
C VAL A 264 21.45 10.60 24.33
N ALA A 265 21.11 11.15 25.49
CA ALA A 265 19.83 11.80 25.70
C ALA A 265 19.96 13.33 25.62
N ILE A 266 19.14 13.98 24.78
CA ILE A 266 18.83 15.41 24.85
C ILE A 266 17.57 15.58 25.70
N THR A 267 17.66 16.42 26.72
CA THR A 267 16.61 16.64 27.72
C THR A 267 16.23 18.13 27.77
N SER A 268 15.13 18.45 28.45
CA SER A 268 14.73 19.85 28.67
C SER A 268 15.82 20.71 29.32
N SER A 269 16.68 20.13 30.17
CA SER A 269 17.79 20.88 30.80
C SER A 269 18.95 21.21 29.85
N ASP A 270 19.02 20.53 28.70
CA ASP A 270 20.04 20.81 27.68
C ASP A 270 19.62 21.95 26.74
N VAL A 271 18.34 22.34 26.75
CA VAL A 271 17.77 23.35 25.87
C VAL A 271 18.10 24.76 26.37
N LYS A 272 18.67 25.57 25.48
CA LYS A 272 18.92 27.00 25.67
C LYS A 272 17.96 27.80 24.81
N THR A 273 17.47 28.90 25.37
CA THR A 273 16.55 29.82 24.70
C THR A 273 17.24 31.15 24.42
N GLN A 274 16.99 31.73 23.25
CA GLN A 274 17.47 33.06 22.87
C GLN A 274 16.40 33.78 22.05
N ASP A 275 15.97 34.96 22.49
CA ASP A 275 15.09 35.83 21.71
C ASP A 275 15.82 36.34 20.45
N ILE A 276 15.09 36.46 19.35
CA ILE A 276 15.61 37.05 18.11
C ILE A 276 15.21 38.53 18.00
N ASP A 277 15.92 39.29 17.17
CA ASP A 277 15.52 40.64 16.82
C ASP A 277 14.22 40.61 15.99
N THR A 278 13.18 41.25 16.52
CA THR A 278 11.85 41.33 15.89
C THR A 278 11.57 42.70 15.27
N THR A 279 12.59 43.55 15.14
CA THR A 279 12.47 44.86 14.50
C THR A 279 11.92 44.70 13.07
N GLY A 280 10.78 45.33 12.81
CA GLY A 280 10.10 45.27 11.51
C GLY A 280 9.13 44.09 11.33
N PHE A 281 8.93 43.26 12.36
CA PHE A 281 7.88 42.24 12.33
C PHE A 281 6.50 42.89 12.56
N VAL A 282 5.45 42.25 12.04
CA VAL A 282 4.10 42.83 11.99
C VAL A 282 3.08 41.95 12.71
N GLU A 283 1.96 42.54 13.13
CA GLU A 283 0.82 41.75 13.60
C GLU A 283 0.19 40.99 12.42
N LEU A 284 -0.16 39.71 12.63
CA LEU A 284 -0.87 38.89 11.65
C LEU A 284 -2.25 38.50 12.21
N PRO A 285 -3.32 39.19 11.81
CA PRO A 285 -4.68 38.80 12.15
C PRO A 285 -5.07 37.47 11.52
N ILE A 286 -5.89 36.72 12.25
CA ILE A 286 -6.48 35.45 11.82
C ILE A 286 -7.99 35.64 11.75
N GLN A 287 -8.60 35.31 10.61
CA GLN A 287 -10.04 35.40 10.40
C GLN A 287 -10.61 34.00 10.20
N VAL A 288 -11.52 33.61 11.09
CA VAL A 288 -12.20 32.31 11.05
C VAL A 288 -13.62 32.49 10.50
N THR A 289 -13.98 31.66 9.54
CA THR A 289 -15.36 31.43 9.09
C THR A 289 -15.74 29.99 9.43
N SER A 290 -16.72 29.79 10.31
CA SER A 290 -17.23 28.44 10.60
C SER A 290 -18.56 28.22 9.88
N GLU A 291 -18.65 27.15 9.10
CA GLU A 291 -19.90 26.73 8.45
C GLU A 291 -20.82 25.96 9.40
N THR A 292 -20.34 25.54 10.59
CA THR A 292 -21.19 24.84 11.57
C THR A 292 -20.92 25.28 13.02
N THR A 293 -21.99 25.54 13.76
CA THR A 293 -21.95 26.05 15.15
C THR A 293 -21.79 24.96 16.22
N THR A 294 -21.74 23.69 15.84
CA THR A 294 -21.80 22.53 16.76
C THR A 294 -20.45 22.11 17.37
N ARG A 295 -19.42 22.96 17.28
CA ARG A 295 -18.01 22.59 17.57
C ARG A 295 -17.43 23.25 18.83
N ALA A 296 -18.27 23.67 19.77
CA ALA A 296 -17.88 24.55 20.89
C ALA A 296 -16.55 24.13 21.56
N GLY A 297 -15.58 25.06 21.60
CA GLY A 297 -14.32 24.89 22.33
C GLY A 297 -13.22 24.09 21.61
N LYS A 298 -13.35 23.79 20.31
CA LYS A 298 -12.29 23.15 19.53
C LYS A 298 -11.24 24.16 19.04
N VAL A 299 -10.04 24.01 19.58
CA VAL A 299 -8.84 24.78 19.22
C VAL A 299 -7.90 23.88 18.44
N ILE A 300 -7.34 24.38 17.35
CA ILE A 300 -6.39 23.66 16.50
C ILE A 300 -5.09 24.45 16.34
N PRO A 301 -3.93 23.77 16.25
CA PRO A 301 -2.67 24.43 15.94
C PRO A 301 -2.62 24.82 14.47
N ILE A 302 -2.12 26.02 14.20
CA ILE A 302 -1.81 26.54 12.88
C ILE A 302 -0.33 26.85 12.85
N ARG A 303 0.35 26.34 11.83
CA ARG A 303 1.78 26.52 11.68
C ARG A 303 2.11 27.29 10.41
N LEU A 304 2.97 28.30 10.54
CA LEU A 304 3.57 29.01 9.42
C LEU A 304 5.05 28.64 9.36
N GLN A 305 5.50 28.14 8.22
CA GLN A 305 6.90 27.82 7.99
C GLN A 305 7.45 28.69 6.86
N SER A 306 8.45 29.51 7.17
CA SER A 306 9.07 30.40 6.18
C SER A 306 9.67 29.60 5.01
N THR A 307 9.46 30.06 3.78
CA THR A 307 10.06 29.43 2.58
C THR A 307 11.51 29.85 2.35
N LYS A 308 12.01 30.83 3.10
CA LYS A 308 13.34 31.44 2.90
C LYS A 308 14.24 31.43 4.13
N SER A 309 13.69 31.20 5.32
CA SER A 309 14.41 31.21 6.59
C SER A 309 13.95 30.04 7.48
N ALA A 310 14.64 29.83 8.60
CA ALA A 310 14.27 28.80 9.57
C ALA A 310 13.09 29.22 10.49
N LEU A 311 12.46 30.38 10.26
CA LEU A 311 11.37 30.88 11.09
C LEU A 311 10.14 29.98 11.00
N VAL A 312 9.63 29.62 12.16
CA VAL A 312 8.38 28.92 12.35
C VAL A 312 7.51 29.71 13.32
N TYR A 313 6.23 29.85 12.98
CA TYR A 313 5.20 30.35 13.87
C TYR A 313 4.17 29.27 14.12
N SER A 314 3.68 29.17 15.36
CA SER A 314 2.61 28.26 15.75
C SER A 314 1.61 29.00 16.63
N GLU A 315 0.33 28.92 16.30
CA GLU A 315 -0.75 29.52 17.08
C GLU A 315 -1.93 28.58 17.21
N ASN A 316 -2.55 28.59 18.39
CA ASN A 316 -3.72 27.79 18.68
C ASN A 316 -4.98 28.62 18.42
N VAL A 317 -5.79 28.20 17.46
CA VAL A 317 -6.95 28.96 16.99
C VAL A 317 -8.26 28.22 17.24
N ASP A 318 -9.20 28.89 17.89
CA ASP A 318 -10.57 28.42 18.03
C ASP A 318 -11.30 28.47 16.68
N ILE A 319 -11.68 27.30 16.17
CA ILE A 319 -12.37 27.15 14.89
C ILE A 319 -13.89 26.96 15.06
N SER A 320 -14.40 27.04 16.30
CA SER A 320 -15.78 26.70 16.64
C SER A 320 -16.80 27.78 16.28
N SER A 321 -16.37 29.03 16.15
CA SER A 321 -17.23 30.15 15.78
C SER A 321 -16.51 31.11 14.83
N SER A 322 -17.29 31.74 13.95
CA SER A 322 -16.76 32.79 13.08
C SER A 322 -16.29 33.97 13.93
N GLY A 323 -15.09 34.48 13.66
CA GLY A 323 -14.47 35.50 14.49
C GLY A 323 -13.10 35.93 14.00
N SER A 324 -12.47 36.81 14.77
CA SER A 324 -11.11 37.29 14.51
C SER A 324 -10.24 37.12 15.74
N SER A 325 -9.04 36.58 15.53
CA SER A 325 -7.95 36.52 16.50
C SER A 325 -6.66 37.01 15.85
N LYS A 326 -5.51 36.76 16.47
CA LYS A 326 -4.19 37.10 15.93
C LYS A 326 -3.13 36.13 16.46
N PHE A 327 -2.00 36.05 15.77
CA PHE A 327 -0.80 35.46 16.35
C PHE A 327 -0.39 36.21 17.63
N SER A 328 0.00 35.46 18.65
CA SER A 328 0.44 35.93 19.95
C SER A 328 1.78 36.66 19.90
N VAL A 329 2.58 36.40 18.86
CA VAL A 329 3.84 37.08 18.56
C VAL A 329 3.79 37.75 17.18
N PRO A 330 4.54 38.85 16.96
CA PRO A 330 4.61 39.46 15.63
C PRO A 330 5.31 38.52 14.64
N VAL A 331 4.88 38.53 13.39
CA VAL A 331 5.34 37.66 12.31
C VAL A 331 6.24 38.46 11.38
N ALA A 332 7.42 37.92 11.02
CA ALA A 332 8.31 38.58 10.10
C ALA A 332 7.69 38.68 8.69
N PRO A 333 7.86 39.78 7.95
CA PRO A 333 7.41 39.87 6.57
C PRO A 333 8.09 38.80 5.70
N GLY A 334 7.34 38.19 4.79
CA GLY A 334 7.86 37.13 3.93
C GLY A 334 6.81 36.11 3.51
N GLU A 335 7.25 35.12 2.74
CA GLU A 335 6.41 34.02 2.27
C GLU A 335 6.51 32.83 3.22
N TYR A 336 5.35 32.29 3.59
CA TYR A 336 5.21 31.14 4.48
C TYR A 336 4.35 30.07 3.85
N LEU A 337 4.72 28.80 4.06
CA LEU A 337 3.81 27.67 3.96
C LEU A 337 2.87 27.71 5.16
N VAL A 338 1.57 27.56 4.91
CA VAL A 338 0.57 27.43 5.97
C VAL A 338 0.25 25.95 6.13
N GLN A 339 0.37 25.46 7.35
CA GLN A 339 0.10 24.09 7.74
C GLN A 339 -1.05 24.10 8.74
N VAL A 340 -2.14 23.44 8.36
CA VAL A 340 -3.34 23.27 9.18
C VAL A 340 -3.88 21.86 8.93
N SER A 341 -4.42 21.25 9.98
CA SER A 341 -5.06 19.94 9.90
C SER A 341 -6.53 20.06 10.28
N GLY A 342 -7.35 19.20 9.66
CA GLY A 342 -8.68 18.91 10.17
C GLY A 342 -8.64 18.18 11.50
N PHE A 343 -9.81 17.92 12.07
CA PHE A 343 -9.95 17.18 13.31
C PHE A 343 -11.22 16.34 13.32
N LEU A 344 -11.31 15.44 14.29
CA LEU A 344 -12.47 14.60 14.57
C LEU A 344 -13.22 15.10 15.80
N GLN A 345 -14.54 15.00 15.79
CA GLN A 345 -15.39 15.12 16.97
C GLN A 345 -16.38 13.94 16.95
N GLY A 346 -16.02 12.89 17.70
CA GLY A 346 -16.51 11.54 17.41
C GLY A 346 -16.06 11.12 16.00
N SER A 347 -16.90 10.35 15.33
CA SER A 347 -16.72 9.89 13.94
C SER A 347 -16.84 10.98 12.88
N VAL A 348 -17.24 12.21 13.23
CA VAL A 348 -17.43 13.28 12.24
C VAL A 348 -16.14 14.05 11.97
N VAL A 349 -15.77 14.12 10.69
CA VAL A 349 -14.64 14.90 10.19
C VAL A 349 -14.98 16.37 10.11
N TYR A 350 -14.05 17.21 10.54
CA TYR A 350 -14.10 18.65 10.36
C TYR A 350 -12.82 19.12 9.65
N ALA A 351 -12.98 19.48 8.38
CA ALA A 351 -11.89 20.05 7.59
C ALA A 351 -11.69 21.52 7.96
N VAL A 352 -10.44 21.97 7.91
CA VAL A 352 -10.09 23.38 8.02
C VAL A 352 -9.34 23.78 6.77
N GLU A 353 -9.97 24.63 5.97
CA GLU A 353 -9.38 25.16 4.74
C GLU A 353 -8.60 26.45 5.06
N ALA A 354 -7.39 26.53 4.55
CA ALA A 354 -6.51 27.68 4.63
C ALA A 354 -5.77 27.85 3.28
N PRO A 355 -5.26 29.04 2.95
CA PRO A 355 -4.36 29.17 1.81
C PRO A 355 -3.09 28.35 2.07
N THR A 356 -2.58 27.59 1.08
CA THR A 356 -1.37 26.76 1.25
C THR A 356 -0.10 27.58 1.44
N LYS A 357 -0.12 28.83 0.96
CA LYS A 357 0.94 29.84 1.12
C LYS A 357 0.34 31.18 1.50
N ILE A 358 1.07 31.95 2.30
CA ILE A 358 0.73 33.34 2.63
C ILE A 358 1.98 34.23 2.50
N ASN A 359 1.82 35.40 1.90
CA ASN A 359 2.87 36.43 1.88
C ASN A 359 2.51 37.54 2.87
N VAL A 360 3.22 37.59 3.99
CA VAL A 360 3.04 38.57 5.06
C VAL A 360 3.71 39.87 4.66
N SER A 361 2.91 40.93 4.51
CA SER A 361 3.36 42.26 4.08
C SER A 361 3.97 43.04 5.24
N SER A 362 4.99 43.85 4.96
CA SER A 362 5.69 44.66 5.96
C SER A 362 4.85 45.82 6.53
N ASP A 363 3.70 46.11 5.96
CA ASP A 363 2.76 47.12 6.45
C ASP A 363 1.70 46.56 7.43
N GLY A 364 1.71 45.25 7.69
CA GLY A 364 0.76 44.58 8.58
C GLY A 364 -0.66 44.44 8.01
N SER A 365 -0.85 44.63 6.70
CA SER A 365 -2.18 44.54 6.07
C SER A 365 -2.66 43.10 5.81
N THR A 366 -1.74 42.13 5.77
CA THR A 366 -2.03 40.72 5.49
C THR A 366 -2.88 40.09 6.60
N LYS A 367 -3.84 39.23 6.21
CA LYS A 367 -4.67 38.44 7.14
C LYS A 367 -4.62 36.97 6.74
N LEU A 368 -4.61 36.08 7.72
CA LEU A 368 -4.76 34.65 7.49
C LEU A 368 -6.24 34.25 7.60
N SER A 369 -6.84 33.81 6.49
CA SER A 369 -8.23 33.35 6.47
C SER A 369 -8.32 31.83 6.63
N LEU A 370 -9.25 31.39 7.46
CA LEU A 370 -9.52 29.98 7.76
C LEU A 370 -11.02 29.69 7.63
N THR A 371 -11.36 28.56 7.04
CA THR A 371 -12.75 28.11 6.92
C THR A 371 -12.92 26.72 7.53
N GLY A 372 -13.72 26.62 8.58
CA GLY A 372 -14.08 25.34 9.20
C GLY A 372 -15.30 24.72 8.52
N ARG A 373 -15.14 23.55 7.88
CA ARG A 373 -16.21 22.83 7.17
C ARG A 373 -16.52 21.48 7.82
N ARG A 374 -17.79 21.07 7.82
CA ARG A 374 -18.17 19.71 8.23
C ARG A 374 -17.96 18.78 7.04
N GLY A 375 -17.20 17.71 7.26
CA GLY A 375 -16.97 16.64 6.31
C GLY A 375 -17.88 15.45 6.56
N ALA A 376 -17.37 14.27 6.19
CA ALA A 376 -18.04 12.99 6.34
C ALA A 376 -18.20 12.55 7.79
N ASP A 377 -19.20 11.70 8.02
CA ASP A 377 -19.28 10.85 9.19
C ASP A 377 -18.61 9.51 8.85
N LEU A 378 -17.65 9.07 9.66
CA LEU A 378 -16.86 7.85 9.43
C LEU A 378 -17.52 6.58 9.97
N ASP A 379 -18.67 6.70 10.65
CA ASP A 379 -19.44 5.54 11.10
C ASP A 379 -20.17 4.88 9.91
N VAL A 380 -19.42 4.09 9.15
CA VAL A 380 -19.95 3.30 8.03
C VAL A 380 -20.45 1.95 8.56
N ARG A 381 -21.74 1.66 8.36
CA ARG A 381 -22.34 0.42 8.87
C ARG A 381 -21.54 -0.82 8.43
N GLY A 382 -21.32 -1.75 9.37
CA GLY A 382 -20.58 -2.99 9.14
C GLY A 382 -19.05 -2.86 9.26
N PHE A 383 -18.51 -1.64 9.23
CA PHE A 383 -17.10 -1.38 9.48
C PHE A 383 -16.85 -1.02 10.96
N PRO A 384 -15.62 -1.22 11.48
CA PRO A 384 -15.28 -0.81 12.83
C PRO A 384 -15.10 0.72 12.94
N ASN A 385 -15.09 1.22 14.18
CA ASN A 385 -14.88 2.64 14.52
C ASN A 385 -13.39 3.05 14.57
N PHE A 386 -12.59 2.47 13.67
CA PHE A 386 -11.19 2.80 13.48
C PHE A 386 -10.83 2.63 12.01
N LEU A 387 -9.75 3.25 11.56
CA LEU A 387 -9.26 3.09 10.19
C LEU A 387 -9.01 1.60 9.90
N SER A 388 -9.84 0.96 9.11
CA SER A 388 -9.72 -0.47 8.84
C SER A 388 -8.85 -0.78 7.62
N PHE A 389 -8.21 -1.94 7.64
CA PHE A 389 -7.60 -2.54 6.45
C PHE A 389 -8.38 -3.79 6.07
N GLY A 390 -8.86 -3.80 4.82
CA GLY A 390 -9.47 -4.98 4.20
C GLY A 390 -8.58 -5.53 3.10
N ALA A 391 -8.93 -6.69 2.56
CA ALA A 391 -8.15 -7.32 1.49
C ALA A 391 -8.99 -8.10 0.48
N LEU A 392 -8.48 -8.23 -0.74
CA LEU A 392 -9.01 -9.18 -1.71
C LEU A 392 -8.89 -10.61 -1.14
N THR A 393 -9.91 -11.43 -1.33
CA THR A 393 -9.78 -12.88 -1.27
C THR A 393 -9.81 -13.48 -2.68
N ASP A 394 -8.91 -14.40 -2.97
CA ASP A 394 -8.95 -15.20 -4.20
C ASP A 394 -9.90 -16.40 -4.08
N LEU A 395 -10.35 -16.72 -2.86
CA LEU A 395 -11.09 -17.92 -2.45
C LEU A 395 -10.31 -19.24 -2.64
N PHE A 396 -8.98 -19.17 -2.80
CA PHE A 396 -8.12 -20.36 -2.82
C PHE A 396 -7.93 -20.90 -1.40
N ASP A 397 -7.64 -20.02 -0.45
CA ASP A 397 -7.55 -20.36 0.98
C ASP A 397 -8.90 -20.19 1.69
N MET A 398 -9.72 -21.23 1.65
CA MET A 398 -11.00 -21.28 2.37
C MET A 398 -10.83 -21.51 3.89
N GLU A 399 -9.59 -21.67 4.39
CA GLU A 399 -9.29 -21.53 5.81
C GLU A 399 -9.06 -20.08 6.21
N GLY A 400 -8.78 -19.18 5.26
CA GLY A 400 -8.55 -17.76 5.52
C GLY A 400 -7.36 -17.53 6.44
N LYS A 401 -6.32 -18.37 6.38
CA LYS A 401 -5.11 -18.27 7.19
C LYS A 401 -4.43 -16.92 6.98
N ASP A 402 -4.23 -16.52 5.73
CA ASP A 402 -3.52 -15.27 5.44
C ASP A 402 -4.30 -14.04 5.91
N LEU A 403 -5.62 -14.06 5.71
CA LEU A 403 -6.54 -13.00 6.11
C LEU A 403 -6.65 -12.92 7.64
N THR A 404 -6.67 -14.07 8.33
CA THR A 404 -6.66 -14.16 9.80
C THR A 404 -5.36 -13.65 10.39
N ASN A 405 -4.21 -14.06 9.84
CA ASN A 405 -2.90 -13.60 10.31
C ASN A 405 -2.74 -12.07 10.19
N ALA A 406 -3.28 -11.49 9.12
CA ALA A 406 -3.30 -10.05 8.89
C ALA A 406 -4.30 -9.33 9.81
N LYS A 407 -5.29 -10.04 10.38
CA LYS A 407 -6.38 -9.48 11.19
C LYS A 407 -7.21 -8.45 10.42
N VAL A 408 -7.51 -8.72 9.16
CA VAL A 408 -8.31 -7.82 8.31
C VAL A 408 -9.70 -7.57 8.91
N SER A 409 -10.27 -6.38 8.68
CA SER A 409 -11.65 -6.05 9.09
C SER A 409 -12.67 -6.20 7.98
N ALA A 410 -12.22 -6.43 6.74
CA ALA A 410 -13.07 -6.69 5.59
C ALA A 410 -12.34 -7.58 4.58
N ILE A 411 -13.11 -8.35 3.82
CA ILE A 411 -12.61 -9.10 2.67
C ILE A 411 -13.46 -8.80 1.45
N PHE A 412 -12.89 -8.77 0.25
CA PHE A 412 -13.67 -8.51 -0.95
C PHE A 412 -13.42 -9.47 -2.11
N LYS A 413 -14.47 -9.72 -2.89
CA LYS A 413 -14.49 -10.58 -4.08
C LYS A 413 -15.51 -10.06 -5.09
N TYR A 414 -15.28 -10.32 -6.37
CA TYR A 414 -16.26 -10.06 -7.43
C TYR A 414 -17.40 -11.09 -7.38
N ALA A 415 -18.64 -10.61 -7.45
CA ALA A 415 -19.85 -11.43 -7.48
C ALA A 415 -20.10 -12.03 -8.88
N GLY A 416 -20.87 -13.12 -8.93
CA GLY A 416 -21.19 -13.82 -10.17
C GLY A 416 -20.16 -14.89 -10.56
N ASN A 417 -20.28 -15.43 -11.78
CA ASN A 417 -19.38 -16.48 -12.25
C ASN A 417 -18.11 -15.92 -12.88
N ASP A 418 -18.25 -14.84 -13.65
CA ASP A 418 -17.14 -14.20 -14.38
C ASP A 418 -16.62 -12.92 -13.71
N GLY A 419 -17.32 -12.43 -12.68
CA GLY A 419 -16.98 -11.18 -11.99
C GLY A 419 -17.30 -9.92 -12.80
N ALA A 420 -17.99 -10.05 -13.93
CA ALA A 420 -18.37 -8.97 -14.86
C ALA A 420 -19.88 -8.68 -14.85
N GLY A 421 -20.62 -9.27 -13.90
CA GLY A 421 -22.07 -9.11 -13.74
C GLY A 421 -22.91 -10.14 -14.51
N ASP A 422 -22.26 -11.03 -15.25
CA ASP A 422 -22.88 -12.07 -16.07
C ASP A 422 -24.00 -11.54 -16.99
N PRO A 423 -23.77 -10.47 -17.78
CA PRO A 423 -24.83 -9.73 -18.50
C PRO A 423 -25.56 -10.55 -19.56
N GLY A 424 -25.04 -11.73 -19.92
CA GLY A 424 -25.63 -12.62 -20.91
C GLY A 424 -26.75 -13.52 -20.39
N THR A 425 -26.93 -13.66 -19.06
CA THR A 425 -27.87 -14.63 -18.50
C THR A 425 -28.40 -14.25 -17.12
N TYR A 426 -29.58 -14.77 -16.79
CA TYR A 426 -30.01 -14.90 -15.40
C TYR A 426 -29.22 -16.01 -14.73
N LEU A 427 -28.53 -15.67 -13.63
CA LEU A 427 -27.87 -16.65 -12.80
C LEU A 427 -28.88 -17.40 -11.93
N THR A 428 -28.61 -18.68 -11.68
CA THR A 428 -29.38 -19.48 -10.73
C THR A 428 -28.70 -19.59 -9.37
N ASP A 429 -27.40 -19.29 -9.30
CA ASP A 429 -26.60 -19.28 -8.08
C ASP A 429 -25.43 -18.28 -8.21
N ASP A 430 -24.87 -17.86 -7.08
CA ASP A 430 -23.65 -17.06 -6.96
C ASP A 430 -22.76 -17.61 -5.84
N PRO A 431 -21.93 -18.62 -6.15
CA PRO A 431 -21.03 -19.23 -5.18
C PRO A 431 -19.98 -18.25 -4.65
N ALA A 432 -19.59 -17.23 -5.43
CA ALA A 432 -18.61 -16.25 -5.00
C ALA A 432 -19.15 -15.43 -3.82
N THR A 433 -20.42 -14.99 -3.90
CA THR A 433 -21.10 -14.30 -2.79
C THR A 433 -21.19 -15.21 -1.56
N THR A 434 -21.76 -16.41 -1.69
CA THR A 434 -21.96 -17.31 -0.55
C THR A 434 -20.65 -17.66 0.15
N ARG A 435 -19.62 -18.06 -0.62
CA ARG A 435 -18.32 -18.47 -0.06
C ARG A 435 -17.57 -17.33 0.58
N THR A 436 -17.68 -16.11 0.05
CA THR A 436 -17.04 -14.93 0.65
C THR A 436 -17.67 -14.61 1.99
N VAL A 437 -19.00 -14.67 2.10
CA VAL A 437 -19.71 -14.45 3.37
C VAL A 437 -19.35 -15.52 4.41
N GLU A 438 -19.29 -16.79 4.02
CA GLU A 438 -18.88 -17.89 4.90
C GLU A 438 -17.42 -17.75 5.36
N LEU A 439 -16.51 -17.36 4.45
CA LEU A 439 -15.11 -17.14 4.76
C LEU A 439 -14.93 -15.98 5.75
N ALA A 440 -15.68 -14.89 5.58
CA ALA A 440 -15.64 -13.76 6.52
C ALA A 440 -16.06 -14.19 7.93
N ALA A 441 -17.18 -14.92 8.06
CA ALA A 441 -17.64 -15.46 9.34
C ALA A 441 -16.60 -16.40 9.97
N LYS A 442 -15.91 -17.21 9.15
CA LYS A 442 -14.86 -18.11 9.61
C LYS A 442 -13.63 -17.37 10.12
N ILE A 443 -13.15 -16.35 9.41
CA ILE A 443 -12.03 -15.51 9.85
C ILE A 443 -12.38 -14.83 11.17
N GLU A 444 -13.58 -14.25 11.25
CA GLU A 444 -14.06 -13.60 12.47
C GLU A 444 -14.05 -14.55 13.67
N SER A 445 -14.50 -15.79 13.48
CA SER A 445 -14.48 -16.82 14.54
C SER A 445 -13.07 -17.14 15.04
N LYS A 446 -12.06 -17.05 14.17
CA LYS A 446 -10.64 -17.29 14.51
C LYS A 446 -10.01 -16.10 15.23
N LEU A 447 -10.45 -14.88 14.93
CA LEU A 447 -9.96 -13.65 15.57
C LEU A 447 -10.56 -13.43 16.97
N GLY A 448 -11.75 -13.96 17.22
CA GLY A 448 -12.40 -13.95 18.53
C GLY A 448 -13.35 -12.78 18.75
N SER A 449 -13.96 -12.74 19.93
CA SER A 449 -15.00 -11.78 20.28
C SER A 449 -14.49 -10.33 20.24
N GLY A 450 -15.14 -9.47 19.46
CA GLY A 450 -14.82 -8.04 19.35
C GLY A 450 -14.15 -7.63 18.05
N HIS A 451 -13.75 -8.58 17.20
CA HIS A 451 -13.33 -8.31 15.82
C HIS A 451 -14.50 -8.61 14.87
N THR A 452 -14.73 -7.74 13.89
CA THR A 452 -15.73 -7.98 12.83
C THR A 452 -15.05 -8.05 11.48
N VAL A 453 -15.45 -8.99 10.63
CA VAL A 453 -14.97 -9.12 9.25
C VAL A 453 -16.15 -8.95 8.31
N LEU A 454 -16.20 -7.82 7.60
CA LEU A 454 -17.24 -7.54 6.61
C LEU A 454 -16.91 -8.21 5.26
N PRO A 455 -17.73 -9.13 4.74
CA PRO A 455 -17.62 -9.57 3.35
C PRO A 455 -18.14 -8.47 2.43
N ILE A 456 -17.36 -8.09 1.42
CA ILE A 456 -17.71 -7.05 0.44
C ILE A 456 -17.73 -7.66 -0.96
N MET A 457 -18.84 -7.50 -1.67
CA MET A 457 -18.99 -7.98 -3.03
C MET A 457 -18.81 -6.85 -4.03
N ILE A 458 -18.02 -7.09 -5.08
CA ILE A 458 -17.92 -6.17 -6.23
C ILE A 458 -18.95 -6.63 -7.26
N SER A 459 -19.92 -5.78 -7.58
CA SER A 459 -21.06 -6.15 -8.43
C SER A 459 -21.18 -5.21 -9.63
N TYR A 460 -21.28 -5.79 -10.83
CA TYR A 460 -21.61 -5.06 -12.04
C TYR A 460 -23.08 -5.29 -12.41
N THR A 461 -23.81 -4.19 -12.48
CA THR A 461 -25.13 -4.10 -13.13
C THR A 461 -25.01 -3.52 -14.55
N CYS A 462 -23.89 -2.86 -14.84
CA CYS A 462 -23.45 -2.47 -16.19
C CYS A 462 -21.92 -2.41 -16.19
N ASN A 463 -21.26 -3.27 -16.96
CA ASN A 463 -19.80 -3.37 -17.00
C ASN A 463 -19.22 -2.51 -18.13
N LEU A 464 -18.44 -1.49 -17.77
CA LEU A 464 -17.75 -0.60 -18.72
C LEU A 464 -16.24 -0.86 -18.84
N SER A 465 -15.68 -1.78 -18.06
CA SER A 465 -14.24 -2.08 -18.02
C SER A 465 -13.66 -2.53 -19.38
N LEU A 466 -14.49 -3.13 -20.24
CA LEU A 466 -14.08 -3.68 -21.54
C LEU A 466 -14.26 -2.66 -22.69
N GLY A 467 -14.71 -1.43 -22.41
CA GLY A 467 -15.01 -0.42 -23.42
C GLY A 467 -16.38 -0.60 -24.08
N ALA A 468 -16.51 -0.16 -25.33
CA ALA A 468 -17.78 -0.10 -26.07
C ALA A 468 -18.91 0.60 -25.29
N VAL A 469 -18.56 1.69 -24.61
CA VAL A 469 -19.42 2.30 -23.58
C VAL A 469 -20.84 2.63 -24.07
N PRO A 470 -21.07 3.25 -25.24
CA PRO A 470 -22.43 3.52 -25.71
C PRO A 470 -23.27 2.27 -25.92
N ASP A 471 -22.66 1.17 -26.39
CA ASP A 471 -23.36 -0.09 -26.65
C ASP A 471 -23.76 -0.77 -25.34
N GLN A 472 -22.85 -0.78 -24.36
CA GLN A 472 -23.12 -1.32 -23.02
C GLN A 472 -24.23 -0.53 -22.32
N LEU A 473 -24.17 0.81 -22.35
CA LEU A 473 -25.22 1.67 -21.80
C LEU A 473 -26.54 1.55 -22.56
N GLY A 474 -26.55 1.11 -23.82
CA GLY A 474 -27.76 0.94 -24.62
C GLY A 474 -28.47 -0.42 -24.43
N SER A 475 -27.88 -1.34 -23.67
CA SER A 475 -28.26 -2.76 -23.69
C SER A 475 -29.29 -3.13 -22.63
N GLY A 476 -30.58 -2.88 -22.93
CA GLY A 476 -31.67 -3.15 -21.99
C GLY A 476 -31.76 -4.61 -21.50
N SER A 477 -31.51 -5.60 -22.36
CA SER A 477 -31.53 -7.01 -21.94
C SER A 477 -30.39 -7.36 -20.98
N GLN A 478 -29.20 -6.79 -21.20
CA GLN A 478 -28.06 -7.00 -20.32
C GLN A 478 -28.27 -6.32 -18.96
N HIS A 479 -28.89 -5.13 -18.96
CA HIS A 479 -29.30 -4.48 -17.71
C HIS A 479 -30.29 -5.34 -16.93
N ALA A 480 -31.27 -5.97 -17.59
CA ALA A 480 -32.26 -6.83 -16.93
C ALA A 480 -31.60 -8.03 -16.25
N HIS A 481 -30.70 -8.73 -16.96
CA HIS A 481 -29.92 -9.83 -16.38
C HIS A 481 -29.08 -9.37 -15.19
N SER A 482 -28.33 -8.28 -15.35
CA SER A 482 -27.39 -7.84 -14.33
C SER A 482 -28.10 -7.29 -13.08
N PHE A 483 -29.25 -6.61 -13.24
CA PHE A 483 -30.12 -6.25 -12.11
C PHE A 483 -30.64 -7.51 -11.40
N ALA A 484 -31.09 -8.53 -12.13
CA ALA A 484 -31.54 -9.78 -11.53
C ALA A 484 -30.41 -10.52 -10.82
N ASN A 485 -29.20 -10.50 -11.35
CA ASN A 485 -28.01 -11.12 -10.74
C ASN A 485 -27.59 -10.38 -9.46
N LEU A 486 -27.73 -9.04 -9.43
CA LEU A 486 -27.57 -8.28 -8.19
C LEU A 486 -28.64 -8.68 -7.14
N ILE A 487 -29.91 -8.79 -7.52
CA ILE A 487 -30.98 -9.25 -6.61
C ILE A 487 -30.65 -10.64 -6.04
N LEU A 488 -30.16 -11.56 -6.86
CA LEU A 488 -29.72 -12.88 -6.44
C LEU A 488 -28.60 -12.79 -5.39
N SER A 489 -27.53 -12.04 -5.68
CA SER A 489 -26.40 -11.84 -4.76
C SER A 489 -26.86 -11.25 -3.42
N LEU A 490 -27.71 -10.21 -3.45
CA LEU A 490 -28.28 -9.60 -2.24
C LEU A 490 -29.06 -10.62 -1.39
N ASN A 491 -29.91 -11.44 -2.02
CA ASN A 491 -30.68 -12.46 -1.33
C ASN A 491 -29.79 -13.55 -0.72
N LEU A 492 -28.71 -13.95 -1.41
CA LEU A 492 -27.73 -14.91 -0.90
C LEU A 492 -26.95 -14.34 0.28
N ALA A 493 -26.48 -13.09 0.18
CA ALA A 493 -25.80 -12.40 1.27
C ALA A 493 -26.69 -12.32 2.52
N LYS A 494 -27.98 -11.98 2.37
CA LYS A 494 -28.95 -11.94 3.48
C LYS A 494 -29.19 -13.31 4.11
N LYS A 495 -29.24 -14.36 3.29
CA LYS A 495 -29.49 -15.72 3.74
C LYS A 495 -28.31 -16.28 4.53
N THR A 496 -27.09 -15.98 4.09
CA THR A 496 -25.85 -16.58 4.63
C THR A 496 -25.17 -15.70 5.67
N GLY A 497 -25.35 -14.38 5.56
CA GLY A 497 -24.69 -13.38 6.39
C GLY A 497 -25.41 -13.07 7.70
N LYS A 498 -24.86 -12.10 8.43
CA LYS A 498 -25.42 -11.65 9.71
C LYS A 498 -26.70 -10.82 9.52
N PRO A 499 -27.68 -10.88 10.44
CA PRO A 499 -28.90 -10.10 10.33
C PRO A 499 -28.71 -8.57 10.30
N GLU A 500 -27.73 -8.03 11.02
CA GLU A 500 -27.55 -6.58 11.15
C GLU A 500 -26.94 -5.95 9.90
N VAL A 501 -25.84 -6.52 9.41
CA VAL A 501 -25.16 -6.13 8.15
C VAL A 501 -24.66 -7.41 7.48
N PRO A 502 -25.42 -7.97 6.51
CA PRO A 502 -25.08 -9.26 5.92
C PRO A 502 -23.80 -9.23 5.08
N ALA A 503 -23.60 -8.14 4.35
CA ALA A 503 -22.44 -7.89 3.48
C ALA A 503 -22.34 -6.39 3.14
N GLY A 504 -21.20 -6.03 2.54
CA GLY A 504 -21.00 -4.78 1.82
C GLY A 504 -20.99 -4.97 0.31
N TYR A 505 -21.24 -3.90 -0.45
CA TYR A 505 -21.17 -3.91 -1.90
C TYR A 505 -20.42 -2.69 -2.45
N ILE A 506 -19.56 -2.89 -3.44
CA ILE A 506 -19.04 -1.83 -4.29
C ILE A 506 -19.61 -2.08 -5.69
N VAL A 507 -20.38 -1.14 -6.21
CA VAL A 507 -21.14 -1.35 -7.45
C VAL A 507 -20.59 -0.60 -8.64
N ASN A 508 -20.71 -1.28 -9.79
CA ASN A 508 -20.43 -0.76 -11.11
C ASN A 508 -19.07 -0.08 -11.17
N ALA A 509 -18.01 -0.84 -10.85
CA ALA A 509 -16.66 -0.34 -11.07
C ALA A 509 -16.54 0.16 -12.51
N ASP A 510 -15.82 1.26 -12.68
CA ASP A 510 -15.62 2.00 -13.93
C ASP A 510 -16.81 2.75 -14.49
N PHE A 511 -18.03 2.51 -14.00
CA PHE A 511 -19.21 3.14 -14.57
C PHE A 511 -19.20 4.66 -14.45
N LEU A 512 -18.95 5.19 -13.25
CA LEU A 512 -18.89 6.64 -13.04
C LEU A 512 -17.67 7.26 -13.74
N GLY A 513 -16.52 6.58 -13.71
CA GLY A 513 -15.30 7.06 -14.35
C GLY A 513 -15.40 7.12 -15.88
N GLU A 514 -15.84 6.04 -16.53
CA GLU A 514 -15.97 5.98 -17.98
C GLU A 514 -17.09 6.90 -18.49
N THR A 515 -18.22 7.03 -17.77
CA THR A 515 -19.28 7.98 -18.17
C THR A 515 -18.82 9.43 -18.05
N GLN A 516 -18.05 9.77 -17.00
CA GLN A 516 -17.43 11.08 -16.85
C GLN A 516 -16.46 11.37 -18.01
N LYS A 517 -15.58 10.42 -18.31
CA LYS A 517 -14.57 10.51 -19.38
C LYS A 517 -15.20 10.71 -20.76
N HIS A 518 -16.34 10.07 -21.03
CA HIS A 518 -17.09 10.24 -22.27
C HIS A 518 -17.98 11.50 -22.29
N GLY A 519 -18.04 12.25 -21.19
CA GLY A 519 -18.82 13.49 -21.09
C GLY A 519 -20.34 13.28 -21.05
N PHE A 520 -20.81 12.09 -20.65
CA PHE A 520 -22.24 11.82 -20.55
C PHE A 520 -22.86 12.54 -19.36
N GLY A 521 -23.94 13.28 -19.61
CA GLY A 521 -24.67 14.02 -18.58
C GLY A 521 -25.79 13.21 -17.92
N PRO A 522 -26.43 13.75 -16.86
CA PRO A 522 -27.58 13.15 -16.18
C PRO A 522 -28.72 12.69 -17.10
N ASP A 523 -28.95 13.43 -18.20
CA ASP A 523 -30.05 13.20 -19.13
C ASP A 523 -29.67 12.30 -20.32
N TYR A 524 -28.46 11.71 -20.32
CA TYR A 524 -28.07 10.75 -21.35
C TYR A 524 -29.04 9.56 -21.35
N SER A 525 -29.60 9.23 -22.52
CA SER A 525 -30.62 8.19 -22.67
C SER A 525 -30.06 6.80 -22.37
N MET A 526 -30.75 6.05 -21.51
CA MET A 526 -30.34 4.71 -21.09
C MET A 526 -31.60 3.89 -20.75
N PRO A 527 -31.78 2.65 -21.23
CA PRO A 527 -32.91 1.82 -20.81
C PRO A 527 -32.75 1.40 -19.35
N VAL A 528 -33.69 1.79 -18.49
CA VAL A 528 -33.63 1.54 -17.04
C VAL A 528 -34.91 0.90 -16.53
N ARG A 529 -36.08 1.51 -16.80
CA ARG A 529 -37.33 1.13 -16.14
C ARG A 529 -37.77 -0.28 -16.48
N ALA A 530 -37.93 -0.57 -17.77
CA ALA A 530 -38.37 -1.88 -18.21
C ALA A 530 -37.37 -3.00 -17.80
N PRO A 531 -36.04 -2.86 -18.00
CA PRO A 531 -35.08 -3.83 -17.48
C PRO A 531 -35.16 -4.09 -15.97
N LEU A 532 -35.38 -3.04 -15.17
CA LEU A 532 -35.54 -3.16 -13.73
C LEU A 532 -36.85 -3.89 -13.36
N GLU A 533 -37.94 -3.59 -14.05
CA GLU A 533 -39.23 -4.28 -13.87
C GLU A 533 -39.11 -5.77 -14.22
N ASP A 534 -38.41 -6.11 -15.31
CA ASP A 534 -38.13 -7.50 -15.72
C ASP A 534 -37.31 -8.25 -14.66
N ALA A 535 -36.27 -7.61 -14.08
CA ALA A 535 -35.46 -8.18 -13.03
C ALA A 535 -36.24 -8.45 -11.74
N LEU A 536 -37.13 -7.53 -11.34
CA LEU A 536 -38.03 -7.71 -10.20
C LEU A 536 -39.03 -8.84 -10.44
N ALA A 537 -39.59 -8.91 -11.66
CA ALA A 537 -40.51 -9.97 -12.05
C ALA A 537 -39.84 -11.35 -12.03
N HIS A 538 -38.60 -11.46 -12.51
CA HIS A 538 -37.81 -12.69 -12.47
C HIS A 538 -37.71 -13.27 -11.05
N HIS A 539 -37.47 -12.40 -10.06
CA HIS A 539 -37.39 -12.78 -8.63
C HIS A 539 -38.73 -12.70 -7.88
N SER A 540 -39.84 -12.51 -8.59
CA SER A 540 -41.19 -12.40 -8.01
C SER A 540 -41.32 -11.32 -6.92
N ILE A 541 -40.59 -10.21 -7.06
CA ILE A 541 -40.62 -9.08 -6.12
C ILE A 541 -41.77 -8.13 -6.50
N SER A 542 -42.81 -8.08 -5.66
CA SER A 542 -43.99 -7.25 -5.89
C SER A 542 -43.81 -5.84 -5.31
N THR A 543 -43.06 -5.00 -6.02
CA THR A 543 -42.90 -3.57 -5.71
C THR A 543 -43.00 -2.74 -6.97
N SER A 544 -43.48 -1.49 -6.86
CA SER A 544 -43.58 -0.58 -8.00
C SER A 544 -42.33 0.28 -8.11
N VAL A 545 -41.73 0.32 -9.31
CA VAL A 545 -40.58 1.19 -9.59
C VAL A 545 -41.00 2.67 -9.49
N PRO A 546 -40.42 3.46 -8.57
CA PRO A 546 -40.74 4.88 -8.39
C PRO A 546 -40.73 5.67 -9.70
N SER A 547 -41.64 6.63 -9.86
CA SER A 547 -41.73 7.46 -11.07
C SER A 547 -40.51 8.39 -11.27
N SER A 548 -39.73 8.63 -10.22
CA SER A 548 -38.47 9.38 -10.26
C SER A 548 -37.34 8.64 -10.97
N ILE A 549 -37.44 7.32 -11.16
CA ILE A 549 -36.50 6.53 -11.95
C ILE A 549 -36.89 6.67 -13.43
N THR A 550 -36.05 7.33 -14.21
CA THR A 550 -36.25 7.60 -15.63
C THR A 550 -35.31 6.78 -16.51
N ASP A 551 -35.59 6.69 -17.82
CA ASP A 551 -34.69 6.06 -18.81
C ASP A 551 -33.52 6.98 -19.18
N THR A 552 -32.74 7.35 -18.17
CA THR A 552 -31.55 8.20 -18.29
C THR A 552 -30.43 7.70 -17.39
N LEU A 553 -29.20 8.17 -17.61
CA LEU A 553 -28.04 7.83 -16.78
C LEU A 553 -28.27 8.16 -15.30
N LYS A 554 -28.87 9.32 -15.00
CA LYS A 554 -29.28 9.66 -13.63
C LYS A 554 -30.36 8.71 -13.09
N GLY A 555 -31.33 8.36 -13.94
CA GLY A 555 -32.36 7.40 -13.58
C GLY A 555 -31.80 6.01 -13.28
N TYR A 556 -30.76 5.59 -14.00
CA TYR A 556 -30.02 4.35 -13.74
C TYR A 556 -29.31 4.36 -12.38
N VAL A 557 -28.58 5.43 -12.07
CA VAL A 557 -27.96 5.61 -10.75
C VAL A 557 -29.01 5.54 -9.64
N THR A 558 -30.14 6.22 -9.85
CA THR A 558 -31.28 6.22 -8.92
C THR A 558 -31.88 4.82 -8.76
N ALA A 559 -31.99 4.05 -9.86
CA ALA A 559 -32.50 2.69 -9.87
C ALA A 559 -31.64 1.72 -9.05
N VAL A 560 -30.31 1.74 -9.25
CA VAL A 560 -29.37 0.91 -8.48
C VAL A 560 -29.48 1.24 -6.98
N ASN A 561 -29.42 2.51 -6.61
CA ASN A 561 -29.54 2.96 -5.22
C ASN A 561 -30.86 2.51 -4.57
N TRP A 562 -31.97 2.72 -5.28
CA TRP A 562 -33.29 2.28 -4.84
C TRP A 562 -33.37 0.76 -4.68
N LEU A 563 -32.77 -0.01 -5.59
CA LEU A 563 -32.80 -1.46 -5.57
C LEU A 563 -32.12 -2.01 -4.31
N PHE A 564 -30.95 -1.50 -3.93
CA PHE A 564 -30.28 -1.85 -2.67
C PHE A 564 -31.19 -1.59 -1.46
N ARG A 565 -31.75 -0.39 -1.36
CA ARG A 565 -32.61 -0.01 -0.23
C ARG A 565 -33.96 -0.72 -0.21
N THR A 566 -34.39 -1.29 -1.33
CA THR A 566 -35.65 -2.03 -1.45
C THR A 566 -35.49 -3.52 -1.15
N VAL A 567 -34.43 -4.14 -1.69
CA VAL A 567 -34.22 -5.60 -1.58
C VAL A 567 -33.47 -5.98 -0.31
N ALA A 568 -32.49 -5.17 0.08
CA ALA A 568 -31.59 -5.44 1.18
C ALA A 568 -31.17 -4.14 1.91
N PRO A 569 -32.09 -3.40 2.53
CA PRO A 569 -31.78 -2.13 3.20
C PRO A 569 -30.67 -2.20 4.27
N GLU A 570 -30.44 -3.39 4.83
CA GLU A 570 -29.42 -3.71 5.83
C GLU A 570 -27.99 -3.75 5.29
N VAL A 571 -27.77 -4.05 4.01
CA VAL A 571 -26.40 -4.10 3.45
C VAL A 571 -25.81 -2.70 3.37
N THR A 572 -24.49 -2.63 3.56
CA THR A 572 -23.73 -1.41 3.26
C THR A 572 -23.38 -1.40 1.78
N PHE A 573 -23.41 -0.25 1.12
CA PHE A 573 -22.96 -0.20 -0.27
C PHE A 573 -22.36 1.14 -0.67
N ALA A 574 -21.56 1.09 -1.73
CA ALA A 574 -20.87 2.24 -2.31
C ALA A 574 -20.85 2.16 -3.84
N TRP A 575 -20.78 3.32 -4.46
CA TRP A 575 -20.30 3.44 -5.83
C TRP A 575 -18.78 3.53 -5.85
N GLN A 576 -18.20 3.31 -7.04
CA GLN A 576 -16.78 3.46 -7.28
C GLN A 576 -16.51 4.58 -8.29
N VAL A 577 -15.40 5.30 -8.07
CA VAL A 577 -14.76 6.17 -9.06
C VAL A 577 -13.32 5.73 -9.26
N ASN A 578 -12.79 5.93 -10.46
CA ASN A 578 -11.40 5.63 -10.79
C ASN A 578 -10.62 6.90 -11.18
N LEU A 579 -9.30 6.82 -11.10
CA LEU A 579 -8.43 7.90 -11.55
C LEU A 579 -8.45 8.09 -13.07
N TRP A 580 -8.70 7.07 -13.89
CA TRP A 580 -8.72 7.25 -15.35
C TRP A 580 -10.02 7.87 -15.88
N GLY A 581 -10.97 8.25 -15.02
CA GLY A 581 -12.12 9.09 -15.38
C GLY A 581 -11.71 10.47 -15.93
N GLY A 582 -10.47 10.90 -15.67
CA GLY A 582 -9.83 12.07 -16.29
C GLY A 582 -9.01 11.79 -17.56
N GLY A 583 -8.92 10.53 -18.00
CA GLY A 583 -8.25 10.10 -19.22
C GLY A 583 -6.84 9.53 -19.06
N SER A 584 -6.15 9.74 -17.92
CA SER A 584 -4.86 9.11 -17.60
C SER A 584 -4.66 9.03 -16.08
N SER A 585 -3.61 8.34 -15.62
CA SER A 585 -3.21 8.33 -14.22
C SER A 585 -2.57 9.65 -13.76
N THR A 586 -1.94 10.40 -14.68
CA THR A 586 -1.04 11.52 -14.36
C THR A 586 -1.72 12.85 -14.08
N TRP A 587 -3.00 12.97 -14.44
CA TRP A 587 -3.74 14.21 -14.31
C TRP A 587 -3.79 14.76 -12.87
N ILE A 588 -3.83 13.89 -11.84
CA ILE A 588 -3.85 14.29 -10.42
C ILE A 588 -2.47 14.58 -9.81
N TYR A 589 -1.37 14.32 -10.51
CA TYR A 589 -0.01 14.63 -10.03
C TYR A 589 0.85 15.30 -11.11
N SER A 590 0.24 16.15 -11.95
CA SER A 590 1.00 17.02 -12.83
C SER A 590 2.01 17.84 -12.03
N HIS A 591 3.23 17.92 -12.56
CA HIS A 591 4.33 18.67 -11.96
C HIS A 591 4.39 20.12 -12.47
N ASP A 592 3.37 20.58 -13.22
CA ASP A 592 3.33 21.95 -13.78
C ASP A 592 3.05 23.04 -12.74
N GLY A 593 2.68 22.64 -11.51
CA GLY A 593 2.46 23.55 -10.38
C GLY A 593 1.21 24.43 -10.52
N SER A 594 0.32 24.15 -11.48
CA SER A 594 -0.91 24.91 -11.68
C SER A 594 -2.04 24.40 -10.77
N ASP A 595 -2.87 25.32 -10.27
CA ASP A 595 -4.04 24.97 -9.46
C ASP A 595 -5.06 24.12 -10.26
N ALA A 596 -5.08 24.27 -11.59
CA ALA A 596 -5.99 23.58 -12.50
C ALA A 596 -5.79 22.05 -12.53
N THR A 597 -4.57 21.58 -12.26
CA THR A 597 -4.18 20.16 -12.26
C THR A 597 -3.94 19.62 -10.85
N SER A 598 -4.27 20.40 -9.82
CA SER A 598 -4.13 19.95 -8.42
C SER A 598 -5.14 18.84 -8.09
N PRO A 599 -4.79 17.89 -7.19
CA PRO A 599 -5.71 16.87 -6.69
C PRO A 599 -7.05 17.46 -6.22
N LYS A 600 -7.00 18.63 -5.57
CA LYS A 600 -8.16 19.33 -5.04
C LYS A 600 -9.13 19.76 -6.15
N THR A 601 -8.62 20.42 -7.19
CA THR A 601 -9.45 20.90 -8.30
C THR A 601 -10.09 19.74 -9.06
N LEU A 602 -9.33 18.68 -9.32
CA LEU A 602 -9.81 17.52 -10.07
C LEU A 602 -10.83 16.70 -9.27
N ALA A 603 -10.56 16.48 -7.98
CA ALA A 603 -11.53 15.85 -7.07
C ALA A 603 -12.84 16.63 -7.00
N LYS A 604 -12.78 17.98 -6.96
CA LYS A 604 -13.98 18.81 -7.01
C LYS A 604 -14.77 18.61 -8.30
N GLY A 605 -14.10 18.54 -9.45
CA GLY A 605 -14.73 18.25 -10.74
C GLY A 605 -15.47 16.91 -10.76
N THR A 606 -14.85 15.86 -10.21
CA THR A 606 -15.48 14.55 -10.03
C THR A 606 -16.64 14.62 -9.04
N ALA A 607 -16.49 15.26 -7.87
CA ALA A 607 -17.58 15.44 -6.91
C ALA A 607 -18.78 16.20 -7.52
N ASP A 608 -18.54 17.24 -8.31
CA ASP A 608 -19.59 17.99 -8.99
C ASP A 608 -20.30 17.14 -10.04
N TYR A 609 -19.59 16.26 -10.75
CA TYR A 609 -20.19 15.27 -11.64
C TYR A 609 -21.12 14.30 -10.88
N LEU A 610 -20.64 13.73 -9.78
CA LEU A 610 -21.41 12.82 -8.92
C LEU A 610 -22.67 13.49 -8.34
N LYS A 611 -22.57 14.77 -7.96
CA LYS A 611 -23.71 15.59 -7.50
C LYS A 611 -24.75 15.78 -8.60
N ARG A 612 -24.34 16.04 -9.85
CA ARG A 612 -25.26 16.16 -11.00
C ARG A 612 -26.02 14.85 -11.26
N LEU A 613 -25.34 13.71 -11.11
CA LEU A 613 -25.95 12.38 -11.21
C LEU A 613 -26.79 12.00 -9.98
N GLN A 614 -26.77 12.81 -8.92
CA GLN A 614 -27.43 12.54 -7.63
C GLN A 614 -27.03 11.21 -6.97
N VAL A 615 -25.76 10.79 -7.13
CA VAL A 615 -25.25 9.54 -6.52
C VAL A 615 -25.50 9.50 -5.00
N TYR A 616 -25.28 10.63 -4.31
CA TYR A 616 -25.48 10.81 -2.86
C TYR A 616 -26.56 11.85 -2.52
N GLY A 617 -27.43 12.20 -3.48
CA GLY A 617 -28.33 13.35 -3.39
C GLY A 617 -29.76 13.05 -2.94
N GLY A 618 -30.05 11.86 -2.42
CA GLY A 618 -31.43 11.41 -2.17
C GLY A 618 -31.59 10.44 -1.01
N GLU A 619 -32.82 9.99 -0.76
CA GLU A 619 -33.17 9.10 0.36
C GLU A 619 -32.51 7.71 0.29
N TRP A 620 -32.10 7.28 -0.90
CA TRP A 620 -31.44 5.97 -1.11
C TRP A 620 -29.92 6.06 -1.22
N SER A 621 -29.31 7.08 -0.60
CA SER A 621 -27.88 7.33 -0.73
C SER A 621 -27.03 6.11 -0.28
N PRO A 622 -25.92 5.83 -0.98
CA PRO A 622 -24.92 4.87 -0.55
C PRO A 622 -24.25 5.31 0.76
N ASP A 623 -23.62 4.35 1.45
CA ASP A 623 -23.02 4.56 2.76
C ASP A 623 -21.59 5.12 2.67
N PHE A 624 -20.87 4.84 1.58
CA PHE A 624 -19.51 5.36 1.35
C PHE A 624 -19.20 5.48 -0.16
N LEU A 625 -18.01 5.97 -0.49
CA LEU A 625 -17.46 6.01 -1.85
C LEU A 625 -16.18 5.17 -1.93
N ALA A 626 -16.09 4.27 -2.90
CA ALA A 626 -14.85 3.57 -3.22
C ALA A 626 -14.02 4.36 -4.25
N VAL A 627 -12.71 4.45 -4.06
CA VAL A 627 -11.81 5.14 -4.99
C VAL A 627 -10.72 4.19 -5.45
N ASP A 628 -10.70 3.91 -6.75
CA ASP A 628 -9.72 3.05 -7.39
C ASP A 628 -8.58 3.86 -7.99
N ARG A 629 -7.36 3.44 -7.66
CA ARG A 629 -6.14 3.97 -8.25
C ARG A 629 -5.76 3.27 -9.55
N TYR A 630 -6.21 2.03 -9.76
CA TYR A 630 -5.74 0.98 -10.67
C TYR A 630 -4.95 -0.11 -9.93
N GLU A 631 -5.45 -1.35 -9.99
CA GLU A 631 -4.83 -2.55 -9.43
C GLU A 631 -3.58 -2.98 -10.21
N ALA A 632 -2.47 -2.31 -9.93
CA ALA A 632 -1.14 -2.78 -10.32
C ALA A 632 -0.09 -2.33 -9.32
N ASP A 633 0.81 -3.25 -8.96
CA ASP A 633 2.01 -2.94 -8.17
C ASP A 633 2.94 -2.02 -8.97
N ASP A 634 3.46 -0.98 -8.31
CA ASP A 634 4.08 0.19 -8.97
C ASP A 634 5.30 -0.15 -9.86
N PHE A 635 6.02 -1.22 -9.52
CA PHE A 635 7.25 -1.64 -10.20
C PHE A 635 7.07 -2.91 -11.03
N THR A 636 5.83 -3.30 -11.31
CA THR A 636 5.48 -4.30 -12.35
C THR A 636 5.20 -3.60 -13.68
N GLN A 637 5.38 -4.29 -14.80
CA GLN A 637 5.14 -3.76 -16.13
C GLN A 637 3.72 -3.22 -16.26
N ARG A 638 2.74 -3.92 -15.67
CA ARG A 638 1.35 -3.47 -15.61
C ARG A 638 1.22 -2.10 -14.93
N GLY A 639 2.01 -1.82 -13.90
CA GLY A 639 2.06 -0.52 -13.23
C GLY A 639 2.82 0.52 -14.04
N TYR A 640 4.13 0.32 -14.25
CA TYR A 640 4.99 1.39 -14.75
C TYR A 640 4.80 1.72 -16.23
N VAL A 641 4.35 0.79 -17.08
CA VAL A 641 4.02 1.06 -18.49
C VAL A 641 2.68 1.78 -18.64
N ASN A 642 1.73 1.53 -17.74
CA ASN A 642 0.42 2.18 -17.77
C ASN A 642 0.38 3.49 -16.98
N SER A 643 1.56 4.06 -16.68
CA SER A 643 1.72 5.35 -16.00
C SER A 643 1.33 5.34 -14.52
N TYR A 644 1.26 4.16 -13.91
CA TYR A 644 0.97 3.91 -12.50
C TYR A 644 2.25 3.51 -11.75
N CYS A 645 3.37 4.17 -12.04
CA CYS A 645 4.60 4.03 -11.27
C CYS A 645 4.62 5.14 -10.20
N TYR A 646 4.19 4.86 -8.98
CA TYR A 646 4.13 5.87 -7.92
C TYR A 646 5.34 5.78 -6.99
N GLY A 647 5.75 6.93 -6.46
CA GLY A 647 6.58 7.04 -5.26
C GLY A 647 5.87 7.86 -4.19
N SER A 648 6.64 8.45 -3.27
CA SER A 648 6.08 9.16 -2.11
C SER A 648 5.20 10.35 -2.48
N PHE A 649 5.56 11.08 -3.54
CA PHE A 649 4.82 12.25 -4.00
C PHE A 649 3.46 11.87 -4.62
N GLU A 650 3.43 10.90 -5.53
CA GLU A 650 2.21 10.48 -6.23
C GLU A 650 1.19 9.87 -5.27
N TRP A 651 1.64 9.06 -4.31
CA TRP A 651 0.77 8.53 -3.26
C TRP A 651 0.14 9.64 -2.41
N ALA A 652 0.92 10.66 -2.02
CA ALA A 652 0.38 11.80 -1.26
C ALA A 652 -0.72 12.53 -2.06
N ARG A 653 -0.50 12.76 -3.36
CA ARG A 653 -1.47 13.38 -4.26
C ARG A 653 -2.75 12.55 -4.40
N PHE A 654 -2.64 11.22 -4.47
CA PHE A 654 -3.81 10.33 -4.48
C PHE A 654 -4.65 10.47 -3.21
N TYR A 655 -4.03 10.48 -2.03
CA TYR A 655 -4.78 10.65 -0.79
C TYR A 655 -5.31 12.08 -0.59
N ASP A 656 -4.67 13.12 -1.18
CA ASP A 656 -5.23 14.47 -1.25
C ASP A 656 -6.50 14.51 -2.13
N PHE A 657 -6.53 13.74 -3.22
CA PHE A 657 -7.71 13.59 -4.09
C PHE A 657 -8.85 12.91 -3.33
N CYS A 658 -8.59 11.80 -2.65
CA CYS A 658 -9.56 11.12 -1.78
C CYS A 658 -10.12 12.04 -0.70
N ALA A 659 -9.25 12.82 -0.04
CA ALA A 659 -9.65 13.75 1.01
C ALA A 659 -10.62 14.82 0.50
N THR A 660 -10.33 15.37 -0.67
CA THR A 660 -11.18 16.40 -1.28
C THR A 660 -12.51 15.81 -1.74
N LEU A 661 -12.52 14.60 -2.33
CA LEU A 661 -13.76 13.91 -2.67
C LEU A 661 -14.66 13.70 -1.46
N SER A 662 -14.09 13.20 -0.35
CA SER A 662 -14.85 12.99 0.88
C SER A 662 -15.46 14.29 1.40
N LEU A 663 -14.67 15.37 1.45
CA LEU A 663 -15.14 16.67 1.93
C LEU A 663 -16.23 17.26 1.02
N GLU A 664 -16.04 17.23 -0.30
CA GLU A 664 -16.98 17.84 -1.24
C GLU A 664 -18.30 17.08 -1.34
N LEU A 665 -18.30 15.76 -1.12
CA LEU A 665 -19.50 14.92 -1.08
C LEU A 665 -20.12 14.80 0.32
N GLN A 666 -19.36 15.13 1.37
CA GLN A 666 -19.67 14.81 2.77
C GLN A 666 -19.91 13.31 3.01
N THR A 667 -19.18 12.48 2.25
CA THR A 667 -19.31 11.01 2.24
C THR A 667 -17.97 10.39 2.62
N PRO A 668 -17.93 9.36 3.49
CA PRO A 668 -16.69 8.67 3.83
C PRO A 668 -16.13 7.93 2.61
N VAL A 669 -14.80 7.86 2.49
CA VAL A 669 -14.11 7.27 1.35
C VAL A 669 -13.33 6.03 1.76
N ALA A 670 -13.39 4.99 0.94
CA ALA A 670 -12.54 3.81 1.02
C ALA A 670 -11.68 3.68 -0.24
N PRO A 671 -10.38 3.99 -0.19
CA PRO A 671 -9.47 3.60 -1.25
C PRO A 671 -9.53 2.08 -1.46
N TRP A 672 -9.80 1.66 -2.68
CA TRP A 672 -10.10 0.28 -3.04
C TRP A 672 -9.14 -0.22 -4.10
N GLN A 673 -8.84 -1.52 -4.01
CA GLN A 673 -7.82 -2.22 -4.79
C GLN A 673 -6.43 -1.58 -4.73
N ILE A 674 -6.04 -1.17 -3.53
CA ILE A 674 -4.77 -0.47 -3.34
C ILE A 674 -3.61 -1.48 -3.31
N PRO A 675 -2.59 -1.32 -4.18
CA PRO A 675 -1.38 -2.14 -4.12
C PRO A 675 -0.66 -1.94 -2.79
N ALA A 676 -0.30 -3.05 -2.17
CA ALA A 676 0.35 -3.08 -0.86
C ALA A 676 1.78 -3.63 -0.91
N SER A 677 2.35 -3.81 -2.10
CA SER A 677 3.74 -4.20 -2.28
C SER A 677 4.71 -3.16 -1.73
N ARG A 678 5.88 -3.62 -1.28
CA ARG A 678 6.91 -2.76 -0.68
C ARG A 678 8.08 -2.49 -1.62
N ILE A 679 8.84 -1.47 -1.29
CA ILE A 679 10.10 -1.15 -1.97
C ILE A 679 11.19 -2.09 -1.43
N PRO A 680 11.98 -2.76 -2.29
CA PRO A 680 13.17 -3.47 -1.85
C PRO A 680 14.29 -2.50 -1.49
N SER A 681 14.96 -2.75 -0.38
CA SER A 681 16.14 -1.96 0.01
C SER A 681 17.36 -2.28 -0.85
N ALA A 682 18.37 -1.41 -0.81
CA ALA A 682 19.63 -1.56 -1.53
C ALA A 682 20.42 -2.83 -1.14
N LYS A 683 20.08 -3.45 -0.01
CA LYS A 683 20.72 -4.69 0.48
C LYS A 683 20.04 -5.96 -0.04
N GLU A 684 18.85 -5.84 -0.62
CA GLU A 684 18.06 -6.97 -1.08
C GLU A 684 18.33 -7.28 -2.55
N THR A 685 18.17 -8.53 -2.95
CA THR A 685 18.25 -8.93 -4.36
C THR A 685 16.87 -8.82 -5.01
N VAL A 686 16.83 -8.19 -6.18
CA VAL A 686 15.66 -8.12 -7.07
C VAL A 686 15.98 -8.96 -8.30
N ALA A 687 15.28 -10.08 -8.47
CA ALA A 687 15.55 -11.03 -9.54
C ALA A 687 14.57 -10.87 -10.72
N ASN A 688 13.28 -10.67 -10.43
CA ASN A 688 12.25 -10.52 -11.44
C ASN A 688 11.12 -9.62 -10.92
N LEU A 689 10.94 -8.47 -11.54
CA LEU A 689 9.96 -7.47 -11.11
C LEU A 689 8.52 -7.98 -11.16
N GLU A 690 8.17 -8.78 -12.17
CA GLU A 690 6.81 -9.26 -12.41
C GLU A 690 6.43 -10.39 -11.45
N LEU A 691 7.34 -11.33 -11.19
CA LEU A 691 7.05 -12.44 -10.28
C LEU A 691 7.11 -12.02 -8.81
N GLU A 692 7.98 -11.07 -8.50
CA GLU A 692 8.21 -10.65 -7.13
C GLU A 692 7.20 -9.59 -6.67
N HIS A 693 6.56 -8.88 -7.61
CA HIS A 693 5.60 -7.81 -7.37
C HIS A 693 6.15 -6.78 -6.37
N TRP A 694 7.18 -6.05 -6.79
CA TRP A 694 7.66 -4.90 -6.04
C TRP A 694 6.80 -3.67 -6.35
N GLY A 695 6.72 -2.75 -5.39
CA GLY A 695 6.01 -1.50 -5.55
C GLY A 695 6.30 -0.54 -4.41
N SER A 696 5.53 0.54 -4.28
CA SER A 696 5.75 1.54 -3.24
C SER A 696 4.55 1.75 -2.32
N GLY A 697 3.36 1.29 -2.72
CA GLY A 697 2.11 1.48 -1.96
C GLY A 697 2.18 0.96 -0.52
N GLY A 698 2.72 -0.24 -0.29
CA GLY A 698 2.91 -0.81 1.04
C GLY A 698 3.91 -0.02 1.88
N THR A 699 5.07 0.33 1.32
CA THR A 699 6.08 1.14 2.00
C THR A 699 5.54 2.53 2.36
N TYR A 700 4.75 3.15 1.48
CA TYR A 700 4.08 4.42 1.77
C TYR A 700 3.06 4.27 2.89
N LEU A 701 2.16 3.29 2.81
CA LEU A 701 1.11 3.08 3.80
C LEU A 701 1.68 2.79 5.19
N PHE A 702 2.55 1.78 5.29
CA PHE A 702 2.95 1.19 6.58
C PHE A 702 4.32 1.61 7.08
N GLY A 703 5.10 2.33 6.27
CA GLY A 703 6.47 2.69 6.59
C GLY A 703 7.45 1.52 6.49
N ASP A 704 8.64 1.81 5.99
CA ASP A 704 9.80 0.92 5.93
C ASP A 704 11.09 1.67 6.31
N PRO A 705 11.58 1.50 7.55
CA PRO A 705 12.84 2.10 8.00
C PRO A 705 14.06 1.71 7.15
N ALA A 706 14.02 0.59 6.43
CA ALA A 706 15.13 0.20 5.55
C ALA A 706 15.25 1.11 4.32
N ILE A 707 14.17 1.80 3.94
CA ILE A 707 14.15 2.78 2.86
C ILE A 707 14.42 4.18 3.40
N GLY A 708 13.69 4.58 4.44
CA GLY A 708 13.88 5.86 5.11
C GLY A 708 13.77 7.09 4.19
N SER A 709 14.73 8.00 4.27
CA SER A 709 14.73 9.31 3.59
C SER A 709 15.73 9.47 2.46
N SER A 710 16.47 8.40 2.12
CA SER A 710 17.51 8.44 1.09
C SER A 710 17.12 7.62 -0.12
N VAL A 711 17.34 8.18 -1.32
CA VAL A 711 17.16 7.47 -2.59
C VAL A 711 18.11 6.28 -2.69
N ASP A 712 19.31 6.39 -2.11
CA ASP A 712 20.35 5.34 -2.19
C ASP A 712 20.06 4.13 -1.31
N ASN A 713 19.03 4.20 -0.46
CA ASN A 713 18.54 3.04 0.28
C ASN A 713 17.62 2.14 -0.57
N ILE A 714 17.20 2.58 -1.75
CA ILE A 714 16.35 1.82 -2.67
C ILE A 714 17.21 0.94 -3.56
N ASN A 715 16.73 -0.27 -3.89
CA ASN A 715 17.44 -1.18 -4.77
C ASN A 715 17.74 -0.57 -6.16
N PRO A 716 18.98 -0.67 -6.67
CA PRO A 716 19.36 -0.13 -7.98
C PRO A 716 18.49 -0.62 -9.15
N THR A 717 18.08 -1.90 -9.16
CA THR A 717 17.21 -2.45 -10.22
C THR A 717 15.87 -1.72 -10.28
N ILE A 718 15.32 -1.32 -9.13
CA ILE A 718 14.11 -0.51 -9.09
C ILE A 718 14.38 0.91 -9.60
N LEU A 719 15.48 1.51 -9.15
CA LEU A 719 15.86 2.88 -9.53
C LEU A 719 16.10 3.04 -11.05
N ASP A 720 16.48 1.96 -11.73
CA ASP A 720 16.73 1.92 -13.18
C ASP A 720 15.46 1.69 -14.03
N ILE A 721 14.30 1.41 -13.41
CA ILE A 721 13.03 1.24 -14.14
C ILE A 721 12.69 2.53 -14.88
N LYS A 722 12.33 2.38 -16.15
CA LYS A 722 11.87 3.48 -17.01
C LYS A 722 10.34 3.43 -17.11
N PRO A 723 9.63 4.30 -16.41
CA PRO A 723 8.17 4.34 -16.52
C PRO A 723 7.74 4.86 -17.89
N SER A 724 6.45 4.74 -18.17
CA SER A 724 5.79 5.36 -19.31
C SER A 724 6.19 6.83 -19.48
N SER A 725 6.26 7.29 -20.73
CA SER A 725 6.52 8.70 -21.07
C SER A 725 5.52 9.70 -20.46
N LEU A 726 4.36 9.25 -19.99
CA LEU A 726 3.41 10.12 -19.28
C LEU A 726 3.86 10.43 -17.84
N VAL A 727 4.70 9.59 -17.23
CA VAL A 727 5.35 9.91 -15.96
C VAL A 727 6.50 10.87 -16.27
N PRO A 728 6.56 12.08 -15.65
CA PRO A 728 7.47 13.15 -16.05
C PRO A 728 8.92 12.93 -15.59
N HIS A 729 9.33 11.67 -15.39
CA HIS A 729 10.64 11.28 -14.92
C HIS A 729 11.20 10.20 -15.82
N LYS A 730 12.48 10.32 -16.16
CA LYS A 730 13.17 9.37 -17.05
C LYS A 730 13.21 7.95 -16.46
N ASP A 731 13.35 7.87 -15.15
CA ASP A 731 13.51 6.65 -14.38
C ASP A 731 12.98 6.85 -12.95
N VAL A 732 12.84 5.75 -12.21
CA VAL A 732 12.36 5.78 -10.82
C VAL A 732 13.32 6.55 -9.91
N ARG A 733 14.63 6.57 -10.22
CA ARG A 733 15.58 7.46 -9.51
C ARG A 733 15.19 8.92 -9.62
N GLY A 734 14.88 9.40 -10.82
CA GLY A 734 14.38 10.75 -11.05
C GLY A 734 13.11 11.04 -10.24
N LEU A 735 12.17 10.08 -10.22
CA LEU A 735 10.93 10.18 -9.48
C LEU A 735 11.15 10.39 -7.96
N PHE A 736 11.95 9.54 -7.30
CA PHE A 736 12.22 9.71 -5.87
C PHE A 736 13.11 10.92 -5.56
N THR A 737 14.04 11.28 -6.45
CA THR A 737 14.89 12.46 -6.28
C THR A 737 14.06 13.74 -6.31
N ALA A 738 13.09 13.83 -7.21
CA ALA A 738 12.19 14.98 -7.31
C ALA A 738 11.24 15.12 -6.11
N ALA A 739 10.97 14.01 -5.41
CA ALA A 739 10.14 13.99 -4.22
C ALA A 739 10.88 14.35 -2.91
N LEU A 740 12.19 14.64 -2.97
CA LEU A 740 12.94 15.03 -1.78
C LEU A 740 12.53 16.43 -1.27
N PRO A 741 12.48 16.64 0.05
CA PRO A 741 12.69 15.63 1.09
C PRO A 741 11.47 14.72 1.28
N TYR A 742 11.72 13.42 1.46
CA TYR A 742 10.71 12.46 1.92
C TYR A 742 11.27 11.61 3.07
N ASP A 743 10.38 10.97 3.81
CA ASP A 743 10.74 9.97 4.82
C ASP A 743 9.66 8.89 4.83
N LEU A 744 10.07 7.70 4.38
CA LEU A 744 9.25 6.50 4.31
C LEU A 744 9.50 5.56 5.49
N SER A 745 10.24 5.97 6.54
CA SER A 745 10.42 5.13 7.73
C SER A 745 9.12 4.91 8.51
N TYR A 746 8.19 5.86 8.39
CA TYR A 746 6.97 5.91 9.19
C TYR A 746 5.73 5.74 8.32
N PRO A 747 4.69 5.08 8.86
CA PRO A 747 3.40 4.98 8.20
C PRO A 747 2.80 6.34 7.84
N LYS A 748 2.07 6.40 6.72
CA LYS A 748 1.36 7.61 6.26
C LYS A 748 -0.13 7.62 6.63
N TYR A 749 -0.66 6.53 7.17
CA TYR A 749 -2.09 6.40 7.44
C TYR A 749 -2.62 7.20 8.66
N PHE A 750 -1.76 7.83 9.46
CA PHE A 750 -2.18 8.45 10.72
C PHE A 750 -3.21 9.59 10.56
N ASP A 751 -3.18 10.31 9.44
CA ASP A 751 -4.11 11.40 9.15
C ASP A 751 -5.27 10.98 8.25
N PHE A 752 -5.39 9.70 7.89
CA PHE A 752 -6.44 9.22 6.99
C PHE A 752 -7.86 9.47 7.53
N PRO A 753 -8.16 9.26 8.82
CA PRO A 753 -9.48 9.59 9.37
C PRO A 753 -9.85 11.07 9.21
N VAL A 754 -8.93 12.01 9.50
CA VAL A 754 -9.19 13.45 9.30
C VAL A 754 -9.28 13.85 7.82
N ARG A 755 -8.84 12.97 6.91
CA ARG A 755 -9.05 13.07 5.47
C ARG A 755 -10.36 12.45 5.01
N GLY A 756 -11.22 11.94 5.88
CA GLY A 756 -12.46 11.27 5.46
C GLY A 756 -12.29 9.82 5.02
N ILE A 757 -11.11 9.24 5.24
CA ILE A 757 -10.79 7.86 4.88
C ILE A 757 -10.98 6.97 6.11
N PHE A 758 -11.96 6.06 6.03
CA PHE A 758 -12.30 5.16 7.14
C PHE A 758 -11.79 3.73 6.92
N SER A 759 -11.48 3.34 5.68
CA SER A 759 -10.98 2.01 5.35
C SER A 759 -10.06 2.04 4.13
N VAL A 760 -9.09 1.13 4.05
CA VAL A 760 -8.26 0.88 2.85
C VAL A 760 -8.40 -0.60 2.48
N LEU A 761 -8.83 -0.89 1.24
CA LEU A 761 -9.02 -2.25 0.75
C LEU A 761 -7.85 -2.63 -0.16
N LEU A 762 -7.01 -3.56 0.31
CA LEU A 762 -5.72 -3.89 -0.26
C LEU A 762 -5.78 -5.04 -1.28
N GLY A 763 -4.91 -4.98 -2.28
CA GLY A 763 -4.74 -6.04 -3.28
C GLY A 763 -5.75 -6.02 -4.41
N GLY A 764 -5.62 -6.94 -5.34
CA GLY A 764 -6.46 -7.06 -6.54
C GLY A 764 -6.15 -8.35 -7.30
N GLY A 765 -6.83 -8.62 -8.41
CA GLY A 765 -6.73 -9.89 -9.14
C GLY A 765 -5.30 -10.25 -9.57
N ALA A 766 -4.45 -9.25 -9.79
CA ALA A 766 -3.01 -9.43 -10.02
C ALA A 766 -2.19 -8.36 -9.27
N THR A 767 -2.61 -8.00 -8.06
CA THR A 767 -1.97 -6.94 -7.26
C THR A 767 -1.77 -7.40 -5.84
N THR A 768 -0.60 -7.09 -5.29
CA THR A 768 -0.22 -7.51 -3.95
C THR A 768 -1.16 -6.91 -2.89
N GLY A 769 -1.74 -7.78 -2.08
CA GLY A 769 -2.49 -7.44 -0.87
C GLY A 769 -1.87 -8.12 0.35
N VAL A 770 -2.70 -8.78 1.16
CA VAL A 770 -2.24 -9.61 2.31
C VAL A 770 -2.17 -11.10 1.98
N VAL A 771 -2.79 -11.54 0.87
CA VAL A 771 -2.73 -12.93 0.40
C VAL A 771 -1.35 -13.23 -0.18
N THR A 772 -0.83 -14.42 0.10
CA THR A 772 0.52 -14.83 -0.32
C THR A 772 0.56 -15.49 -1.71
N THR A 773 -0.60 -15.62 -2.37
CA THR A 773 -0.73 -16.17 -3.73
C THR A 773 -0.31 -15.19 -4.83
N ILE A 774 -0.17 -13.90 -4.52
CA ILE A 774 0.24 -12.85 -5.46
C ILE A 774 1.50 -12.17 -4.94
N GLY A 775 2.58 -12.25 -5.71
CA GLY A 775 3.84 -11.63 -5.34
C GLY A 775 4.52 -12.24 -4.13
N LYS A 776 5.75 -11.78 -3.84
CA LYS A 776 6.49 -12.25 -2.64
C LYS A 776 6.32 -11.33 -1.43
N THR A 777 5.69 -10.17 -1.60
CA THR A 777 5.61 -9.14 -0.55
C THR A 777 4.33 -9.21 0.30
N GLY A 778 3.37 -10.07 -0.04
CA GLY A 778 2.12 -10.24 0.71
C GLY A 778 2.31 -10.61 2.19
N LEU A 779 3.30 -11.44 2.52
CA LEU A 779 3.62 -11.79 3.91
C LEU A 779 4.09 -10.56 4.72
N TRP A 780 4.91 -9.69 4.11
CA TRP A 780 5.33 -8.45 4.76
C TRP A 780 4.13 -7.53 5.02
N THR A 781 3.21 -7.43 4.06
CA THR A 781 1.97 -6.65 4.22
C THR A 781 1.11 -7.20 5.34
N GLN A 782 0.94 -8.52 5.40
CA GLN A 782 0.23 -9.21 6.47
C GLN A 782 0.80 -8.86 7.84
N GLU A 783 2.12 -8.90 8.01
CA GLU A 783 2.79 -8.53 9.26
C GLU A 783 2.55 -7.07 9.64
N LYS A 784 2.57 -6.15 8.65
CA LYS A 784 2.32 -4.72 8.86
C LYS A 784 0.89 -4.42 9.29
N VAL A 785 -0.10 -5.05 8.64
CA VAL A 785 -1.51 -4.90 9.03
C VAL A 785 -1.74 -5.51 10.41
N SER A 786 -1.17 -6.67 10.70
CA SER A 786 -1.28 -7.33 12.01
C SER A 786 -0.67 -6.50 13.14
N ALA A 787 0.48 -5.84 12.87
CA ALA A 787 1.12 -4.92 13.80
C ALA A 787 0.27 -3.66 14.04
N TYR A 788 -0.29 -3.07 12.97
CA TYR A 788 -1.22 -1.94 13.08
C TYR A 788 -2.42 -2.27 13.98
N MET A 789 -2.99 -3.46 13.85
CA MET A 789 -4.15 -3.92 14.63
C MET A 789 -3.88 -4.07 16.14
N THR A 790 -2.64 -3.90 16.61
CA THR A 790 -2.34 -3.85 18.05
C THR A 790 -2.70 -2.50 18.69
N ALA A 791 -2.72 -1.42 17.90
CA ALA A 791 -3.08 -0.07 18.31
C ALA A 791 -3.63 0.72 17.10
N PRO A 792 -4.84 0.38 16.61
CA PRO A 792 -5.41 1.01 15.43
C PRO A 792 -5.75 2.48 15.67
N VAL A 793 -5.80 3.27 14.59
CA VAL A 793 -6.19 4.68 14.64
C VAL A 793 -7.72 4.76 14.71
N GLY A 794 -8.25 4.97 15.92
CA GLY A 794 -9.68 5.14 16.19
C GLY A 794 -10.23 6.52 15.82
N PHE A 795 -11.55 6.60 15.70
CA PHE A 795 -12.30 7.86 15.54
C PHE A 795 -13.57 7.89 16.38
#